data_AF-A0A918XK79-F1
#
_entry.id   AF-A0A918XK79-F1
#
_cell.length_a   1.000
_cell.length_b   1.000
_cell.length_c   1.000
_cell.angle_alpha   90.00
_cell.angle_beta   90.00
_cell.angle_gamma   90.00
#
_symmetry.space_group_name_H-M   'P 1'
#
loop_
_entity.id
_entity.type
_entity.pdbx_description
1 polymer ?
#
loop_
_entity_poly.entity_id
_entity_poly.type
_entity_poly.pdbx_seq_one_letter_code
_entity_poly.pdbx_strand_id
1 'polypeptide(L)'
;MAKKTDIVSLKWVVGLMNKQAENAEQALVEYSRDTSQKQPLLQCMWAIHQITSTLRALGIRKAEMLTIEMERSLNYLYKDKVQGERSKLTMGGLMQALKVLPAYLAHVQSARRDTGRGLEQYVNDLRRWLGERPKPQALFFHMDIPEGAGITEGGTTAPDEEIKSRANVMLALYLEMAKSALRKQNTRESMKTVARIARKMQTLFAGTVAERFWFTMIGVCEGMAGGLIAPDECIAQLFKSGAFQIKFAREHGAELDDAVDYEDCQLQMLYYMAAVKSQPVHIANIRKVFEIDASTLEEAQSGLVHMDALITALSGALDNLNQVVDYITSNDLAIAAGQDDSDSNVALDGIERAQHRLYAAGQDAHADSLVEVSGQLQRLFEGEYRDEPDRLETAVTAIVRSIVDVKLDVEYKLEHGVTSSFSSRDFELRESVVNATFAQMSLVESYLHAILRRKALTKALTNRPTDQEGVLQLTMALHRYLNKSDRGNEALREAVAAADRGSENTDELLELAQSFLDELDDTPERKGIRLSLQLLSEIAGALSFAGMEREGNIIERCSSWLEAASKAGSVREDDAFRCFADAFAQIELHLQRSIIDPLDDTSHLVTLAEQRVAELDQWTSTLSPGSAAASPVAATAAPSYVQDTDIPAEFREVFIEESEEIVTELQRLISVWREEPAVNDNLREMRRHFHTFKGNGRAVGANVLGELGWSAQDLLDRVLEGELEPDARLESLLSDVIAALPDLVQSYKDPGEFDDSLTRELTNRCFRAAESIEGLAEDLPDSDEDMDSEAGSTTASGSAASQPFGHH
;
A
#
# COMPACT_ATOMS: atom_id res chain seq x y z
N MET A 1 23.59 -7.42 -27.65
CA MET A 1 23.34 -7.47 -26.20
C MET A 1 21.94 -6.92 -25.98
N ALA A 2 20.97 -7.77 -25.65
CA ALA A 2 19.71 -7.28 -25.10
C ALA A 2 20.03 -6.76 -23.70
N LYS A 3 20.18 -5.43 -23.58
CA LYS A 3 20.55 -4.80 -22.32
C LYS A 3 19.31 -4.81 -21.43
N LYS A 4 19.38 -5.48 -20.28
CA LYS A 4 18.30 -5.50 -19.28
C LYS A 4 17.95 -4.05 -18.91
N THR A 5 16.67 -3.75 -18.74
CA THR A 5 16.20 -2.39 -18.49
C THR A 5 16.86 -1.83 -17.23
N ASP A 6 17.61 -0.73 -17.38
CA ASP A 6 18.36 -0.09 -16.31
C ASP A 6 17.54 1.06 -15.72
N ILE A 7 16.68 0.69 -14.79
CA ILE A 7 15.71 1.59 -14.15
C ILE A 7 16.37 2.40 -13.04
N VAL A 8 17.46 1.88 -12.45
CA VAL A 8 18.23 2.60 -11.44
C VAL A 8 18.87 3.84 -12.06
N SER A 9 19.45 3.69 -13.25
CA SER A 9 20.02 4.82 -14.01
C SER A 9 18.96 5.80 -14.51
N LEU A 10 17.71 5.34 -14.75
CA LEU A 10 16.60 6.19 -15.20
C LEU A 10 16.37 7.38 -14.25
N LYS A 11 16.38 7.15 -12.93
CA LYS A 11 16.20 8.21 -11.90
C LYS A 11 17.12 9.42 -12.13
N TRP A 12 18.34 9.20 -12.62
CA TRP A 12 19.35 10.25 -12.80
C TRP A 12 19.22 10.99 -14.14
N VAL A 13 18.56 10.41 -15.13
CA VAL A 13 18.46 10.96 -16.49
C VAL A 13 17.04 11.37 -16.89
N VAL A 14 16.00 11.02 -16.12
CA VAL A 14 14.61 11.45 -16.36
C VAL A 14 14.49 12.97 -16.43
N GLY A 15 15.08 13.71 -15.49
CA GLY A 15 15.04 15.18 -15.51
C GLY A 15 15.66 15.77 -16.78
N LEU A 16 16.75 15.17 -17.28
CA LEU A 16 17.35 15.58 -18.55
C LEU A 16 16.42 15.26 -19.74
N MET A 17 15.82 14.07 -19.78
CA MET A 17 14.90 13.69 -20.86
C MET A 17 13.63 14.55 -20.86
N ASN A 18 13.08 14.88 -19.70
CA ASN A 18 11.92 15.79 -19.57
C ASN A 18 12.28 17.18 -20.11
N LYS A 19 13.46 17.70 -19.75
CA LYS A 19 13.94 18.99 -20.29
C LYS A 19 14.14 18.94 -21.81
N GLN A 20 14.61 17.82 -22.36
CA GLN A 20 14.69 17.65 -23.83
C GLN A 20 13.31 17.57 -24.47
N ALA A 21 12.32 16.96 -23.81
CA ALA A 21 10.94 16.92 -24.29
C ALA A 21 10.33 18.33 -24.33
N GLU A 22 10.55 19.14 -23.29
CA GLU A 22 10.13 20.55 -23.25
C GLU A 22 10.80 21.38 -24.36
N ASN A 23 12.11 21.23 -24.55
CA ASN A 23 12.82 21.89 -25.65
C ASN A 23 12.25 21.49 -27.02
N ALA A 24 11.92 20.21 -27.19
CA ALA A 24 11.31 19.70 -28.42
C ALA A 24 9.90 20.26 -28.64
N GLU A 25 9.10 20.40 -27.58
CA GLU A 25 7.77 21.02 -27.60
C GLU A 25 7.85 22.48 -28.05
N GLN A 26 8.72 23.28 -27.41
CA GLN A 26 8.91 24.70 -27.75
C GLN A 26 9.31 24.87 -29.22
N ALA A 27 10.29 24.07 -29.67
CA ALA A 27 10.75 24.10 -31.06
C ALA A 27 9.66 23.67 -32.06
N LEU A 28 8.79 22.74 -31.68
CA LEU A 28 7.64 22.32 -32.51
C LEU A 28 6.55 23.40 -32.58
N VAL A 29 6.29 24.10 -31.46
CA VAL A 29 5.38 25.27 -31.44
C VAL A 29 5.92 26.38 -32.33
N GLU A 30 7.22 26.69 -32.24
CA GLU A 30 7.85 27.69 -33.10
C GLU A 30 7.75 27.32 -34.58
N TYR A 31 8.03 26.06 -34.95
CA TYR A 31 7.82 25.56 -36.30
C TYR A 31 6.36 25.68 -36.77
N SER A 32 5.40 25.51 -35.85
CA SER A 32 3.97 25.60 -36.18
C SER A 32 3.50 27.02 -36.55
N ARG A 33 4.18 28.05 -36.03
CA ARG A 33 3.90 29.46 -36.32
C ARG A 33 4.39 29.84 -37.72
N ASP A 34 5.52 29.30 -38.15
CA ASP A 34 6.06 29.48 -39.50
C ASP A 34 6.70 28.20 -40.06
N THR A 35 5.91 27.43 -40.81
CA THR A 35 6.36 26.15 -41.40
C THR A 35 7.41 26.28 -42.50
N SER A 36 7.72 27.51 -42.96
CA SER A 36 8.77 27.76 -43.94
C SER A 36 10.18 27.71 -43.32
N GLN A 37 10.27 27.97 -42.02
CA GLN A 37 11.52 27.95 -41.26
C GLN A 37 11.84 26.53 -40.79
N LYS A 38 12.87 25.90 -41.35
CA LYS A 38 13.23 24.51 -41.01
C LYS A 38 14.12 24.38 -39.76
N GLN A 39 14.66 25.49 -39.25
CA GLN A 39 15.59 25.49 -38.11
C GLN A 39 14.93 24.97 -36.80
N PRO A 40 13.73 25.42 -36.40
CA PRO A 40 13.07 24.89 -35.19
C PRO A 40 12.76 23.38 -35.32
N LEU A 41 12.42 22.92 -36.52
CA LEU A 41 12.18 21.49 -36.77
C LEU A 41 13.45 20.64 -36.57
N LEU A 42 14.63 21.15 -36.95
CA LEU A 42 15.91 20.49 -36.71
C LEU A 42 16.26 20.45 -35.21
N GLN A 43 15.94 21.51 -34.47
CA GLN A 43 16.13 21.55 -33.01
C GLN A 43 15.25 20.52 -32.31
N CYS A 44 13.97 20.45 -32.69
CA CYS A 44 13.04 19.44 -32.21
C CYS A 44 13.55 18.00 -32.48
N MET A 45 14.03 17.76 -33.71
CA MET A 45 14.58 16.46 -34.10
C MET A 45 15.84 16.08 -33.31
N TRP A 46 16.72 17.05 -33.04
CA TRP A 46 17.92 16.82 -32.22
C TRP A 46 17.56 16.46 -30.78
N ALA A 47 16.62 17.20 -30.16
CA ALA A 47 16.18 16.95 -28.80
C ALA A 47 15.55 15.55 -28.65
N ILE A 48 14.64 15.17 -29.55
CA ILE A 48 14.05 13.82 -29.55
C ILE A 48 15.11 12.75 -29.79
N HIS A 49 16.12 13.02 -30.63
CA HIS A 49 17.21 12.07 -30.85
C HIS A 49 18.07 11.80 -29.61
N GLN A 50 18.28 12.82 -28.77
CA GLN A 50 18.94 12.64 -27.48
C GLN A 50 18.10 11.74 -26.55
N ILE A 51 16.78 11.94 -26.54
CA ILE A 51 15.88 11.09 -25.75
C ILE A 51 15.93 9.65 -26.27
N THR A 52 15.78 9.41 -27.58
CA THR A 52 15.88 8.07 -28.18
C THR A 52 17.18 7.37 -27.82
N SER A 53 18.30 8.08 -27.90
CA SER A 53 19.63 7.53 -27.60
C SER A 53 19.75 7.12 -26.13
N THR A 54 19.16 7.93 -25.23
CA THR A 54 19.14 7.66 -23.79
C THR A 54 18.26 6.44 -23.47
N LEU A 55 17.04 6.38 -24.02
CA LEU A 55 16.13 5.24 -23.85
C LEU A 55 16.75 3.93 -24.34
N ARG A 56 17.42 3.97 -25.50
CA ARG A 56 18.18 2.82 -26.03
C ARG A 56 19.30 2.39 -25.08
N ALA A 57 20.04 3.33 -24.52
CA ALA A 57 21.13 3.04 -23.60
C ALA A 57 20.64 2.41 -22.28
N LEU A 58 19.42 2.77 -21.85
CA LEU A 58 18.74 2.21 -20.67
C LEU A 58 17.96 0.92 -20.96
N GLY A 59 17.76 0.54 -22.21
CA GLY A 59 16.97 -0.64 -22.57
C GLY A 59 15.45 -0.47 -22.41
N ILE A 60 14.94 0.77 -22.39
CA ILE A 60 13.51 1.10 -22.31
C ILE A 60 12.94 1.12 -23.73
N ARG A 61 12.75 -0.07 -24.28
CA ARG A 61 12.45 -0.29 -25.70
C ARG A 61 11.06 0.15 -26.12
N LYS A 62 10.06 0.05 -25.24
CA LYS A 62 8.68 0.43 -25.58
C LYS A 62 8.55 1.95 -25.71
N ALA A 63 9.18 2.73 -24.81
CA ALA A 63 9.32 4.19 -24.99
C ALA A 63 10.17 4.55 -26.21
N GLU A 64 11.30 3.86 -26.42
CA GLU A 64 12.16 4.09 -27.60
C GLU A 64 11.36 3.97 -28.90
N MET A 65 10.40 3.04 -28.94
CA MET A 65 9.56 2.85 -30.12
C MET A 65 8.69 4.08 -30.43
N LEU A 66 8.22 4.82 -29.42
CA LEU A 66 7.53 6.10 -29.61
C LEU A 66 8.48 7.14 -30.18
N THR A 67 9.66 7.32 -29.57
CA THR A 67 10.59 8.37 -30.01
C THR A 67 11.16 8.12 -31.40
N ILE A 68 11.34 6.85 -31.80
CA ILE A 68 11.71 6.48 -33.18
C ILE A 68 10.63 6.91 -34.19
N GLU A 69 9.35 6.73 -33.88
CA GLU A 69 8.27 7.18 -34.77
C GLU A 69 8.14 8.71 -34.76
N MET A 70 8.48 9.39 -33.65
CA MET A 70 8.59 10.84 -33.60
C MET A 70 9.72 11.35 -34.51
N GLU A 71 10.93 10.77 -34.42
CA GLU A 71 12.05 11.10 -35.32
C GLU A 71 11.66 10.89 -36.80
N ARG A 72 10.98 9.78 -37.09
CA ARG A 72 10.49 9.48 -38.45
C ARG A 72 9.51 10.54 -38.93
N SER A 73 8.58 10.95 -38.07
CA SER A 73 7.58 11.97 -38.37
C SER A 73 8.22 13.32 -38.66
N LEU A 74 9.19 13.73 -37.84
CA LEU A 74 9.95 14.96 -38.03
C LEU A 74 10.77 14.94 -39.33
N ASN A 75 11.40 13.82 -39.67
CA ASN A 75 12.12 13.67 -40.94
C ASN A 75 11.19 13.77 -42.16
N TYR A 76 9.94 13.29 -42.05
CA TYR A 76 8.94 13.41 -43.10
C TYR A 76 8.43 14.84 -43.27
N LEU A 77 8.23 15.57 -42.17
CA LEU A 77 7.94 17.01 -42.18
C LEU A 77 9.11 17.81 -42.76
N TYR A 78 10.35 17.47 -42.39
CA TYR A 78 11.54 18.15 -42.88
C TYR A 78 11.68 18.02 -44.40
N LYS A 79 11.45 16.82 -44.92
CA LYS A 79 11.51 16.50 -46.37
C LYS A 79 10.24 16.85 -47.15
N ASP A 80 9.28 17.55 -46.54
CA ASP A 80 8.00 17.95 -47.16
C ASP A 80 7.22 16.77 -47.77
N LYS A 81 7.39 15.56 -47.21
CA LYS A 81 6.68 14.34 -47.64
C LYS A 81 5.23 14.30 -47.15
N VAL A 82 4.90 15.12 -46.16
CA VAL A 82 3.56 15.25 -45.58
C VAL A 82 3.16 16.71 -45.69
N GLN A 83 2.05 17.00 -46.37
CA GLN A 83 1.62 18.37 -46.69
C GLN A 83 0.14 18.58 -46.33
N GLY A 84 -0.25 19.84 -46.21
CA GLY A 84 -1.64 20.24 -45.93
C GLY A 84 -2.14 19.71 -44.58
N GLU A 85 -3.35 19.14 -44.57
CA GLU A 85 -4.02 18.66 -43.35
C GLU A 85 -3.24 17.56 -42.63
N ARG A 86 -2.60 16.65 -43.36
CA ARG A 86 -1.78 15.59 -42.75
C ARG A 86 -0.58 16.15 -41.99
N SER A 87 0.00 17.26 -42.45
CA SER A 87 1.12 17.90 -41.76
C SER A 87 0.69 18.43 -40.38
N LYS A 88 -0.48 19.07 -40.32
CA LYS A 88 -1.08 19.54 -39.06
C LYS A 88 -1.39 18.40 -38.10
N LEU A 89 -1.94 17.29 -38.61
CA LEU A 89 -2.23 16.10 -37.81
C LEU A 89 -0.94 15.44 -37.28
N THR A 90 0.11 15.36 -38.10
CA THR A 90 1.42 14.86 -37.66
C THR A 90 2.02 15.75 -36.57
N MET A 91 1.94 17.08 -36.71
CA MET A 91 2.40 18.01 -35.67
C MET A 91 1.58 17.90 -34.37
N GLY A 92 0.25 17.77 -34.48
CA GLY A 92 -0.61 17.52 -33.32
C GLY A 92 -0.30 16.19 -32.63
N GLY A 93 -0.09 15.13 -33.39
CA GLY A 93 0.33 13.82 -32.86
C GLY A 93 1.71 13.85 -32.21
N LEU A 94 2.67 14.59 -32.78
CA LEU A 94 3.99 14.82 -32.18
C LEU A 94 3.88 15.57 -30.85
N MET A 95 3.00 16.58 -30.77
CA MET A 95 2.74 17.31 -29.54
C MET A 95 2.17 16.40 -28.45
N GLN A 96 1.19 15.55 -28.79
CA GLN A 96 0.63 14.58 -27.85
C GLN A 96 1.67 13.55 -27.39
N ALA A 97 2.49 13.04 -28.31
CA ALA A 97 3.58 12.12 -27.98
C ALA A 97 4.62 12.75 -27.04
N LEU A 98 4.97 14.03 -27.24
CA LEU A 98 5.86 14.78 -26.35
C LEU A 98 5.29 14.96 -24.94
N LYS A 99 3.97 15.13 -24.81
CA LYS A 99 3.29 15.27 -23.51
C LYS A 99 3.14 13.96 -22.75
N VAL A 100 2.96 12.86 -23.46
CA VAL A 100 2.79 11.53 -22.86
C VAL A 100 4.12 10.93 -22.41
N LEU A 101 5.21 11.27 -23.09
CA LEU A 101 6.51 10.68 -22.82
C LEU A 101 7.00 10.90 -21.38
N PRO A 102 6.95 12.11 -20.79
CA PRO A 102 7.27 12.31 -19.37
C PRO A 102 6.41 11.46 -18.42
N ALA A 103 5.09 11.41 -18.65
CA ALA A 103 4.17 10.62 -17.84
C ALA A 103 4.51 9.12 -17.91
N TYR A 104 4.84 8.62 -19.10
CA TYR A 104 5.31 7.25 -19.26
C TYR A 104 6.62 6.98 -18.52
N LEU A 105 7.57 7.92 -18.56
CA LEU A 105 8.85 7.75 -17.84
C LEU A 105 8.66 7.72 -16.33
N ALA A 106 7.75 8.54 -15.79
CA ALA A 106 7.35 8.50 -14.39
C ALA A 106 6.72 7.14 -14.04
N HIS A 107 5.83 6.63 -14.88
CA HIS A 107 5.25 5.31 -14.73
C HIS A 107 6.32 4.20 -14.70
N VAL A 108 7.27 4.20 -15.66
CA VAL A 108 8.35 3.21 -15.70
C VAL A 108 9.23 3.27 -14.45
N GLN A 109 9.45 4.47 -13.91
CA GLN A 109 10.20 4.67 -12.67
C GLN A 109 9.43 4.14 -11.45
N SER A 110 8.13 4.42 -11.35
CA SER A 110 7.26 3.96 -10.26
C SER A 110 7.06 2.44 -10.30
N ALA A 111 6.60 1.92 -11.45
CA ALA A 111 6.35 0.50 -11.67
C ALA A 111 7.63 -0.34 -11.75
N ARG A 112 8.80 0.30 -11.78
CA ARG A 112 10.11 -0.32 -11.99
C ARG A 112 10.14 -1.34 -13.13
N ARG A 113 9.46 -1.04 -14.25
CA ARG A 113 9.46 -1.87 -15.48
C ARG A 113 8.95 -1.10 -16.71
N ASP A 114 9.40 -1.50 -17.90
CA ASP A 114 8.99 -0.92 -19.19
C ASP A 114 7.67 -1.58 -19.67
N THR A 115 6.53 -1.15 -19.14
CA THR A 115 5.23 -1.81 -19.35
C THR A 115 4.63 -1.59 -20.74
N GLY A 116 4.94 -0.49 -21.42
CA GLY A 116 4.34 -0.10 -22.70
C GLY A 116 2.94 0.47 -22.57
N ARG A 117 2.44 0.60 -21.33
CA ARG A 117 1.09 1.02 -21.00
C ARG A 117 0.79 2.39 -21.62
N GLY A 118 -0.33 2.48 -22.32
CA GLY A 118 -0.81 3.71 -22.96
C GLY A 118 -0.02 4.21 -24.18
N LEU A 119 1.09 3.56 -24.59
CA LEU A 119 1.90 4.04 -25.72
C LEU A 119 1.33 3.68 -27.10
N GLU A 120 0.56 2.59 -27.19
CA GLU A 120 0.08 2.04 -28.47
C GLU A 120 -0.58 3.10 -29.36
N GLN A 121 -1.52 3.85 -28.78
CA GLN A 121 -2.31 4.85 -29.50
C GLN A 121 -1.40 5.90 -30.15
N TYR A 122 -0.48 6.49 -29.38
CA TYR A 122 0.39 7.57 -29.85
C TYR A 122 1.36 7.10 -30.94
N VAL A 123 1.93 5.90 -30.77
CA VAL A 123 2.79 5.29 -31.79
C VAL A 123 2.02 5.05 -33.08
N ASN A 124 0.81 4.48 -32.98
CA ASN A 124 0.01 4.14 -34.14
C ASN A 124 -0.63 5.36 -34.82
N ASP A 125 -0.92 6.43 -34.08
CA ASP A 125 -1.39 7.70 -34.64
C ASP A 125 -0.30 8.37 -35.49
N LEU A 126 0.93 8.46 -34.98
CA LEU A 126 2.07 8.98 -35.76
C LEU A 126 2.25 8.18 -37.06
N ARG A 127 2.24 6.84 -36.98
CA ARG A 127 2.35 5.97 -38.15
C ARG A 127 1.19 6.16 -39.13
N ARG A 128 -0.05 6.27 -38.62
CA ARG A 128 -1.26 6.50 -39.42
C ARG A 128 -1.15 7.79 -40.23
N TRP A 129 -0.64 8.88 -39.64
CA TRP A 129 -0.48 10.16 -40.35
C TRP A 129 0.60 10.13 -41.42
N LEU A 130 1.63 9.30 -41.24
CA LEU A 130 2.65 9.02 -42.26
C LEU A 130 2.19 8.03 -43.34
N GLY A 131 1.01 7.41 -43.19
CA GLY A 131 0.51 6.36 -44.10
C GLY A 131 1.19 5.00 -43.89
N GLU A 132 1.86 4.81 -42.76
CA GLU A 132 2.48 3.55 -42.36
C GLU A 132 1.45 2.62 -41.71
N ARG A 133 1.70 1.31 -41.75
CA ARG A 133 0.84 0.32 -41.10
C ARG A 133 0.98 0.40 -39.57
N PRO A 134 -0.10 0.25 -38.79
CA PRO A 134 0.00 0.23 -37.33
C PRO A 134 0.87 -0.93 -36.86
N LYS A 135 1.59 -0.70 -35.75
CA LYS A 135 2.32 -1.73 -35.04
C LYS A 135 1.34 -2.62 -34.26
N PRO A 136 1.58 -3.94 -34.19
CA PRO A 136 0.76 -4.85 -33.40
C PRO A 136 0.73 -4.49 -31.91
N GLN A 137 -0.43 -4.67 -31.27
CA GLN A 137 -0.61 -4.40 -29.83
C GLN A 137 0.30 -5.28 -28.96
N ALA A 138 0.63 -6.48 -29.44
CA ALA A 138 1.57 -7.41 -28.78
C ALA A 138 2.91 -6.77 -28.39
N LEU A 139 3.37 -5.75 -29.15
CA LEU A 139 4.62 -5.05 -28.85
C LEU A 139 4.53 -4.16 -27.60
N PHE A 140 3.32 -3.75 -27.23
CA PHE A 140 3.03 -2.89 -26.08
C PHE A 140 2.52 -3.66 -24.87
N PHE A 141 2.28 -4.97 -25.02
CA PHE A 141 1.75 -5.79 -23.95
C PHE A 141 2.80 -6.04 -22.86
N HIS A 142 2.31 -6.10 -21.62
CA HIS A 142 3.08 -6.47 -20.44
C HIS A 142 2.14 -7.17 -19.44
N MET A 143 2.67 -8.20 -18.79
CA MET A 143 2.09 -8.84 -17.62
C MET A 143 3.21 -9.44 -16.78
N ASP A 144 2.99 -9.66 -15.50
CA ASP A 144 3.97 -10.39 -14.68
C ASP A 144 3.97 -11.87 -15.08
N ILE A 145 5.17 -12.44 -15.20
CA ILE A 145 5.34 -13.84 -15.57
C ILE A 145 5.78 -14.58 -14.30
N PRO A 146 4.99 -15.54 -13.79
CA PRO A 146 5.37 -16.28 -12.60
C PRO A 146 6.73 -16.98 -12.76
N GLU A 147 7.47 -17.06 -11.67
CA GLU A 147 8.77 -17.72 -11.66
C GLU A 147 8.61 -19.20 -12.02
N GLY A 148 9.48 -19.74 -12.88
CA GLY A 148 9.36 -21.13 -13.35
C GLY A 148 8.19 -21.42 -14.30
N ALA A 149 7.23 -20.51 -14.52
CA ALA A 149 6.09 -20.75 -15.43
C ALA A 149 6.54 -21.23 -16.82
N GLY A 150 5.97 -22.32 -17.32
CA GLY A 150 6.33 -22.90 -18.63
C GLY A 150 7.75 -23.50 -18.70
N ILE A 151 8.43 -23.70 -17.56
CA ILE A 151 9.71 -24.39 -17.44
C ILE A 151 9.48 -25.66 -16.61
N THR A 152 9.98 -26.81 -17.09
CA THR A 152 9.83 -28.07 -16.36
C THR A 152 10.79 -28.11 -15.17
N GLU A 153 10.23 -28.20 -13.97
CA GLU A 153 10.98 -28.30 -12.72
C GLU A 153 11.80 -29.60 -12.68
N GLY A 154 13.10 -29.51 -12.36
CA GLY A 154 14.03 -30.64 -12.46
C GLY A 154 14.31 -31.11 -13.90
N GLY A 155 13.87 -30.38 -14.92
CA GLY A 155 14.16 -30.66 -16.32
C GLY A 155 15.66 -30.62 -16.62
N THR A 156 16.14 -31.59 -17.41
CA THR A 156 17.54 -31.64 -17.82
C THR A 156 17.66 -31.38 -19.32
N THR A 157 18.41 -30.36 -19.70
CA THR A 157 18.74 -30.04 -21.09
C THR A 157 19.41 -31.24 -21.76
N ALA A 158 19.04 -31.51 -23.01
CA ALA A 158 19.59 -32.61 -23.78
C ALA A 158 21.11 -32.41 -24.06
N PRO A 159 21.87 -33.49 -24.32
CA PRO A 159 23.29 -33.37 -24.64
C PRO A 159 23.52 -32.57 -25.94
N ASP A 160 24.61 -31.80 -25.97
CA ASP A 160 24.97 -30.92 -27.08
C ASP A 160 24.93 -31.59 -28.46
N GLU A 161 25.46 -32.81 -28.56
CA GLU A 161 25.51 -33.56 -29.82
C GLU A 161 24.10 -33.92 -30.34
N GLU A 162 23.18 -34.23 -29.43
CA GLU A 162 21.78 -34.45 -29.80
C GLU A 162 21.14 -33.14 -30.28
N ILE A 163 21.32 -32.05 -29.54
CA ILE A 163 20.77 -30.74 -29.89
C ILE A 163 21.27 -30.30 -31.27
N LYS A 164 22.59 -30.33 -31.50
CA LYS A 164 23.21 -29.94 -32.77
C LYS A 164 22.67 -30.76 -33.96
N SER A 165 22.63 -32.08 -33.79
CA SER A 165 22.12 -33.01 -34.82
C SER A 165 20.65 -32.76 -35.16
N ARG A 166 19.79 -32.60 -34.15
CA ARG A 166 18.35 -32.35 -34.33
C ARG A 166 18.11 -30.98 -34.96
N ALA A 167 18.77 -29.93 -34.45
CA ALA A 167 18.61 -28.56 -34.94
C ALA A 167 19.04 -28.42 -36.41
N ASN A 168 20.11 -29.11 -36.83
CA ASN A 168 20.57 -29.13 -38.22
C ASN A 168 19.50 -29.59 -39.21
N VAL A 169 18.72 -30.61 -38.84
CA VAL A 169 17.66 -31.16 -39.71
C VAL A 169 16.40 -30.30 -39.68
N MET A 170 16.11 -29.63 -38.56
CA MET A 170 14.85 -28.89 -38.37
C MET A 170 14.85 -27.48 -38.99
N LEU A 171 16.00 -26.80 -39.06
CA LEU A 171 16.07 -25.37 -39.43
C LEU A 171 15.44 -25.06 -40.80
N ALA A 172 15.81 -25.81 -41.84
CA ALA A 172 15.34 -25.55 -43.20
C ALA A 172 13.83 -25.73 -43.32
N LEU A 173 13.30 -26.81 -42.73
CA LEU A 173 11.86 -27.11 -42.73
C LEU A 173 11.08 -26.07 -41.92
N TYR A 174 11.61 -25.63 -40.78
CA TYR A 174 11.00 -24.57 -39.97
C TYR A 174 10.83 -23.28 -40.78
N LEU A 175 11.90 -22.81 -41.44
CA LEU A 175 11.89 -21.59 -42.24
C LEU A 175 10.90 -21.65 -43.41
N GLU A 176 10.86 -22.78 -44.12
CA GLU A 176 9.95 -23.00 -45.24
C GLU A 176 8.49 -22.92 -44.80
N MET A 177 8.14 -23.63 -43.72
CA MET A 177 6.77 -23.71 -43.21
C MET A 177 6.33 -22.39 -42.56
N ALA A 178 7.18 -21.74 -41.76
CA ALA A 178 6.88 -20.43 -41.19
C ALA A 178 6.61 -19.40 -42.30
N LYS A 179 7.44 -19.38 -43.35
CA LYS A 179 7.25 -18.49 -44.51
C LYS A 179 5.96 -18.78 -45.27
N SER A 180 5.61 -20.04 -45.46
CA SER A 180 4.34 -20.43 -46.11
C SER A 180 3.13 -19.90 -45.33
N ALA A 181 3.13 -20.09 -44.00
CA ALA A 181 2.06 -19.63 -43.13
C ALA A 181 1.93 -18.09 -43.08
N LEU A 182 3.05 -17.35 -43.03
CA LEU A 182 3.06 -15.89 -43.09
C LEU A 182 2.50 -15.35 -44.42
N ARG A 183 2.68 -16.11 -45.52
CA ARG A 183 2.07 -15.82 -46.83
C ARG A 183 0.61 -16.27 -46.94
N LYS A 184 0.03 -16.78 -45.86
CA LYS A 184 -1.32 -17.35 -45.79
C LYS A 184 -1.52 -18.53 -46.76
N GLN A 185 -0.46 -19.29 -47.03
CA GLN A 185 -0.46 -20.48 -47.88
C GLN A 185 -0.33 -21.73 -47.01
N ASN A 186 -1.26 -22.68 -47.19
CA ASN A 186 -1.27 -23.95 -46.43
C ASN A 186 -1.12 -23.78 -44.91
N THR A 187 -1.62 -22.67 -44.36
CA THR A 187 -1.36 -22.22 -42.97
C THR A 187 -1.56 -23.34 -41.95
N ARG A 188 -2.64 -24.11 -42.06
CA ARG A 188 -2.94 -25.21 -41.14
C ARG A 188 -1.86 -26.30 -41.13
N GLU A 189 -1.41 -26.75 -42.29
CA GLU A 189 -0.38 -27.81 -42.37
C GLU A 189 1.01 -27.29 -42.00
N SER A 190 1.32 -26.07 -42.44
CA SER A 190 2.57 -25.41 -42.10
C SER A 190 2.70 -25.20 -40.58
N MET A 191 1.65 -24.71 -39.92
CA MET A 191 1.66 -24.48 -38.47
C MET A 191 1.70 -25.79 -37.67
N LYS A 192 1.06 -26.87 -38.14
CA LYS A 192 1.24 -28.22 -37.54
C LYS A 192 2.70 -28.67 -37.57
N THR A 193 3.39 -28.39 -38.67
CA THR A 193 4.81 -28.76 -38.81
C THR A 193 5.71 -27.90 -37.94
N VAL A 194 5.48 -26.58 -37.91
CA VAL A 194 6.21 -25.66 -37.02
C VAL A 194 5.97 -26.01 -35.56
N ALA A 195 4.73 -26.30 -35.14
CA ALA A 195 4.41 -26.75 -33.79
C ALA A 195 5.13 -28.05 -33.40
N ARG A 196 5.29 -29.00 -34.34
CA ARG A 196 6.05 -30.24 -34.11
C ARG A 196 7.54 -29.97 -33.88
N ILE A 197 8.11 -29.01 -34.61
CA ILE A 197 9.50 -28.57 -34.41
C ILE A 197 9.63 -27.86 -33.06
N ALA A 198 8.72 -26.94 -32.75
CA ALA A 198 8.68 -26.24 -31.47
C ALA A 198 8.58 -27.21 -30.29
N ARG A 199 7.74 -28.26 -30.37
CA ARG A 199 7.64 -29.31 -29.34
C ARG A 199 8.96 -30.06 -29.13
N LYS A 200 9.69 -30.35 -30.21
CA LYS A 200 11.02 -30.98 -30.11
C LYS A 200 12.02 -30.04 -29.46
N MET A 201 12.05 -28.76 -29.87
CA MET A 201 12.91 -27.76 -29.25
C MET A 201 12.58 -27.56 -27.77
N GLN A 202 11.31 -27.51 -27.39
CA GLN A 202 10.87 -27.49 -26.00
C GLN A 202 11.47 -28.65 -25.20
N THR A 203 11.41 -29.88 -25.73
CA THR A 203 11.94 -31.07 -25.04
C THR A 203 13.46 -31.03 -24.92
N LEU A 204 14.16 -30.57 -25.96
CA LEU A 204 15.62 -30.48 -25.97
C LEU A 204 16.18 -29.49 -24.95
N PHE A 205 15.42 -28.42 -24.66
CA PHE A 205 15.80 -27.33 -23.78
C PHE A 205 15.10 -27.38 -22.42
N ALA A 206 14.62 -28.56 -22.00
CA ALA A 206 13.90 -28.75 -20.74
C ALA A 206 14.68 -28.20 -19.54
N GLY A 207 14.00 -27.46 -18.66
CA GLY A 207 14.60 -26.80 -17.50
C GLY A 207 15.20 -25.42 -17.79
N THR A 208 15.00 -24.85 -18.99
CA THR A 208 15.57 -23.54 -19.38
C THR A 208 14.51 -22.54 -19.84
N VAL A 209 14.87 -21.26 -19.90
CA VAL A 209 14.01 -20.21 -20.46
C VAL A 209 13.67 -20.41 -21.94
N ALA A 210 14.49 -21.16 -22.70
CA ALA A 210 14.17 -21.52 -24.08
C ALA A 210 13.01 -22.53 -24.14
N GLU A 211 12.85 -23.41 -23.14
CA GLU A 211 11.68 -24.29 -23.03
C GLU A 211 10.39 -23.48 -23.03
N ARG A 212 10.33 -22.46 -22.16
CA ARG A 212 9.18 -21.55 -22.01
C ARG A 212 8.81 -20.86 -23.33
N PHE A 213 9.82 -20.38 -24.05
CA PHE A 213 9.62 -19.78 -25.37
C PHE A 213 8.97 -20.77 -26.34
N TRP A 214 9.50 -21.98 -26.44
CA TRP A 214 8.97 -23.00 -27.36
C TRP A 214 7.60 -23.53 -26.93
N PHE A 215 7.35 -23.64 -25.63
CA PHE A 215 6.04 -23.98 -25.07
C PHE A 215 4.96 -23.01 -25.56
N THR A 216 5.22 -21.71 -25.50
CA THR A 216 4.26 -20.67 -25.89
C THR A 216 4.15 -20.55 -27.42
N MET A 217 5.26 -20.75 -28.15
CA MET A 217 5.28 -20.79 -29.62
C MET A 217 4.33 -21.85 -30.19
N ILE A 218 4.14 -22.97 -29.49
CA ILE A 218 3.18 -24.00 -29.87
C ILE A 218 1.74 -23.48 -29.81
N GLY A 219 1.40 -22.68 -28.79
CA GLY A 219 0.10 -22.01 -28.69
C GLY A 219 -0.16 -21.04 -29.84
N VAL A 220 0.86 -20.24 -30.23
CA VAL A 220 0.78 -19.36 -31.41
C VAL A 220 0.49 -20.18 -32.67
N CYS A 221 1.19 -21.31 -32.86
CA CYS A 221 0.95 -22.20 -33.99
C CYS A 221 -0.46 -22.82 -33.96
N GLU A 222 -0.97 -23.23 -32.79
CA GLU A 222 -2.34 -23.75 -32.62
C GLU A 222 -3.38 -22.69 -33.02
N GLY A 223 -3.24 -21.47 -32.50
CA GLY A 223 -4.15 -20.38 -32.83
C GLY A 223 -4.12 -19.99 -34.30
N MET A 224 -2.94 -19.97 -34.94
CA MET A 224 -2.82 -19.73 -36.38
C MET A 224 -3.39 -20.87 -37.22
N ALA A 225 -3.18 -22.13 -36.83
CA ALA A 225 -3.73 -23.29 -37.54
C ALA A 225 -5.27 -23.34 -37.45
N GLY A 226 -5.81 -22.89 -36.31
CA GLY A 226 -7.24 -22.75 -36.04
C GLY A 226 -7.88 -21.52 -36.69
N GLY A 227 -7.08 -20.57 -37.21
CA GLY A 227 -7.57 -19.30 -37.76
C GLY A 227 -8.03 -18.30 -36.69
N LEU A 228 -7.63 -18.52 -35.44
CA LEU A 228 -7.93 -17.65 -34.29
C LEU A 228 -6.94 -16.50 -34.17
N ILE A 229 -5.70 -16.71 -34.62
CA ILE A 229 -4.63 -15.72 -34.66
C ILE A 229 -4.31 -15.41 -36.12
N ALA A 230 -4.40 -14.14 -36.51
CA ALA A 230 -3.99 -13.69 -37.83
C ALA A 230 -2.49 -13.37 -37.84
N PRO A 231 -1.73 -13.78 -38.89
CA PRO A 231 -0.31 -13.44 -38.97
C PRO A 231 -0.12 -11.93 -39.17
N ASP A 232 0.77 -11.35 -38.36
CA ASP A 232 1.18 -9.95 -38.44
C ASP A 232 2.72 -9.81 -38.40
N GLU A 233 3.20 -8.57 -38.25
CA GLU A 233 4.63 -8.27 -38.19
C GLU A 233 5.30 -8.86 -36.93
N CYS A 234 4.62 -8.87 -35.78
CA CYS A 234 5.16 -9.37 -34.52
C CYS A 234 5.34 -10.89 -34.59
N ILE A 235 4.34 -11.63 -35.09
CA ILE A 235 4.45 -13.08 -35.33
C ILE A 235 5.59 -13.40 -36.31
N ALA A 236 5.78 -12.57 -37.34
CA ALA A 236 6.90 -12.75 -38.27
C ALA A 236 8.27 -12.60 -37.57
N GLN A 237 8.40 -11.66 -36.63
CA GLN A 237 9.62 -11.52 -35.83
C GLN A 237 9.79 -12.68 -34.84
N LEU A 238 8.73 -13.13 -34.18
CA LEU A 238 8.77 -14.30 -33.28
C LEU A 238 9.24 -15.56 -34.02
N PHE A 239 8.74 -15.80 -35.24
CA PHE A 239 9.24 -16.91 -36.05
C PHE A 239 10.69 -16.74 -36.46
N LYS A 240 11.13 -15.51 -36.74
CA LYS A 240 12.54 -15.21 -37.03
C LYS A 240 13.43 -15.48 -35.81
N SER A 241 13.01 -15.10 -34.61
CA SER A 241 13.71 -15.40 -33.35
C SER A 241 13.81 -16.91 -33.12
N GLY A 242 12.72 -17.65 -33.34
CA GLY A 242 12.76 -19.12 -33.26
C GLY A 242 13.73 -19.74 -34.28
N ALA A 243 13.81 -19.22 -35.51
CA ALA A 243 14.78 -19.68 -36.50
C ALA A 243 16.24 -19.39 -36.07
N PHE A 244 16.49 -18.22 -35.47
CA PHE A 244 17.80 -17.89 -34.93
C PHE A 244 18.19 -18.80 -33.78
N GLN A 245 17.28 -19.10 -32.86
CA GLN A 245 17.53 -20.06 -31.79
C GLN A 245 17.88 -21.45 -32.33
N ILE A 246 17.13 -21.97 -33.31
CA ILE A 246 17.46 -23.27 -33.93
C ILE A 246 18.84 -23.20 -34.61
N LYS A 247 19.16 -22.09 -35.28
CA LYS A 247 20.48 -21.90 -35.90
C LYS A 247 21.59 -21.85 -34.86
N PHE A 248 21.39 -21.15 -33.74
CA PHE A 248 22.36 -21.03 -32.66
C PHE A 248 22.60 -22.37 -31.99
N ALA A 249 21.53 -23.10 -31.64
CA ALA A 249 21.57 -24.44 -31.06
C ALA A 249 22.29 -25.45 -31.97
N ARG A 250 22.16 -25.31 -33.29
CA ARG A 250 22.90 -26.12 -34.27
C ARG A 250 24.41 -25.94 -34.17
N GLU A 251 24.87 -24.75 -33.80
CA GLU A 251 26.29 -24.39 -33.75
C GLU A 251 26.87 -24.58 -32.33
N HIS A 252 26.08 -24.29 -31.29
CA HIS A 252 26.55 -24.18 -29.90
C HIS A 252 25.90 -25.18 -28.92
N GLY A 253 25.01 -26.07 -29.38
CA GLY A 253 24.42 -27.10 -28.51
C GLY A 253 23.42 -26.53 -27.50
N ALA A 254 23.59 -26.87 -26.22
CA ALA A 254 22.73 -26.46 -25.11
C ALA A 254 22.86 -24.98 -24.71
N GLU A 255 23.88 -24.28 -25.21
CA GLU A 255 24.08 -22.85 -24.92
C GLU A 255 22.89 -22.00 -25.40
N LEU A 256 22.52 -21.01 -24.59
CA LEU A 256 21.46 -20.06 -24.91
C LEU A 256 22.05 -18.81 -25.58
N ASP A 257 21.35 -18.31 -26.60
CA ASP A 257 21.77 -17.08 -27.31
C ASP A 257 21.45 -15.83 -26.47
N ASP A 258 22.48 -15.20 -25.88
CA ASP A 258 22.39 -13.95 -25.13
C ASP A 258 21.90 -12.74 -25.96
N ALA A 259 21.88 -12.86 -27.30
CA ALA A 259 21.31 -11.82 -28.15
C ALA A 259 19.77 -11.87 -28.22
N VAL A 260 19.17 -13.00 -27.85
CA VAL A 260 17.71 -13.18 -27.85
C VAL A 260 17.15 -12.67 -26.54
N ASP A 261 16.18 -11.76 -26.65
CA ASP A 261 15.35 -11.42 -25.51
C ASP A 261 14.17 -12.38 -25.41
N TYR A 262 14.34 -13.39 -24.55
CA TYR A 262 13.31 -14.39 -24.28
C TYR A 262 12.09 -13.80 -23.58
N GLU A 263 12.26 -12.78 -22.75
CA GLU A 263 11.19 -12.17 -21.96
C GLU A 263 10.25 -11.35 -22.84
N ASP A 264 10.78 -10.47 -23.69
CA ASP A 264 9.97 -9.69 -24.63
C ASP A 264 9.26 -10.60 -25.65
N CYS A 265 9.95 -11.64 -26.15
CA CYS A 265 9.30 -12.63 -27.02
C CYS A 265 8.16 -13.35 -26.28
N GLN A 266 8.34 -13.66 -25.00
CA GLN A 266 7.34 -14.34 -24.19
C GLN A 266 6.10 -13.45 -24.00
N LEU A 267 6.28 -12.20 -23.57
CA LEU A 267 5.20 -11.22 -23.43
C LEU A 267 4.41 -11.05 -24.73
N GLN A 268 5.10 -10.89 -25.86
CA GLN A 268 4.47 -10.79 -27.18
C GLN A 268 3.63 -12.02 -27.53
N MET A 269 4.09 -13.23 -27.20
CA MET A 269 3.32 -14.44 -27.42
C MET A 269 2.11 -14.56 -26.47
N LEU A 270 2.27 -14.19 -25.20
CA LEU A 270 1.21 -14.22 -24.19
C LEU A 270 0.06 -13.26 -24.52
N TYR A 271 0.36 -12.10 -25.13
CA TYR A 271 -0.68 -11.22 -25.67
C TYR A 271 -1.66 -11.98 -26.57
N TYR A 272 -1.16 -12.80 -27.51
CA TYR A 272 -2.04 -13.55 -28.39
C TYR A 272 -2.81 -14.64 -27.64
N MET A 273 -2.28 -15.18 -26.55
CA MET A 273 -2.98 -16.17 -25.73
C MET A 273 -4.13 -15.50 -24.95
N ALA A 274 -3.93 -14.29 -24.46
CA ALA A 274 -4.93 -13.47 -23.79
C ALA A 274 -6.02 -12.97 -24.77
N ALA A 275 -5.62 -12.53 -25.98
CA ALA A 275 -6.54 -11.97 -26.96
C ALA A 275 -7.50 -12.98 -27.60
N VAL A 276 -7.18 -14.29 -27.57
CA VAL A 276 -8.01 -15.33 -28.17
C VAL A 276 -9.15 -15.72 -27.23
N LYS A 277 -10.39 -15.49 -27.67
CA LYS A 277 -11.61 -15.79 -26.89
C LYS A 277 -11.88 -17.29 -26.75
N SER A 278 -11.60 -18.09 -27.78
CA SER A 278 -11.77 -19.54 -27.72
C SER A 278 -10.55 -20.20 -27.08
N GLN A 279 -10.76 -21.29 -26.34
CA GLN A 279 -9.66 -21.95 -25.61
C GLN A 279 -9.38 -23.36 -26.14
N PRO A 280 -8.70 -23.50 -27.30
CA PRO A 280 -8.11 -24.76 -27.72
C PRO A 280 -7.14 -25.33 -26.68
N VAL A 281 -6.81 -26.62 -26.78
CA VAL A 281 -6.13 -27.38 -25.71
C VAL A 281 -4.79 -26.76 -25.29
N HIS A 282 -3.94 -26.33 -26.23
CA HIS A 282 -2.65 -25.76 -25.84
C HIS A 282 -2.76 -24.31 -25.38
N ILE A 283 -3.58 -23.48 -26.03
CA ILE A 283 -3.88 -22.12 -25.57
C ILE A 283 -4.47 -22.13 -24.16
N ALA A 284 -5.43 -23.02 -23.87
CA ALA A 284 -6.03 -23.16 -22.54
C ALA A 284 -4.98 -23.53 -21.48
N ASN A 285 -4.09 -24.47 -21.81
CA ASN A 285 -3.01 -24.86 -20.91
C ASN A 285 -2.01 -23.73 -20.66
N ILE A 286 -1.64 -22.99 -21.70
CA ILE A 286 -0.75 -21.82 -21.56
C ILE A 286 -1.41 -20.77 -20.67
N ARG A 287 -2.68 -20.44 -20.90
CA ARG A 287 -3.41 -19.50 -20.05
C ARG A 287 -3.43 -19.93 -18.59
N LYS A 288 -3.61 -21.22 -18.30
CA LYS A 288 -3.54 -21.74 -16.94
C LYS A 288 -2.14 -21.61 -16.33
N VAL A 289 -1.10 -21.95 -17.08
CA VAL A 289 0.30 -21.93 -16.60
C VAL A 289 0.81 -20.52 -16.34
N PHE A 290 0.33 -19.53 -17.08
CA PHE A 290 0.71 -18.13 -16.95
C PHE A 290 -0.36 -17.26 -16.29
N GLU A 291 -1.38 -17.89 -15.68
CA GLU A 291 -2.43 -17.18 -14.91
C GLU A 291 -3.18 -16.11 -15.73
N ILE A 292 -3.42 -16.37 -17.03
CA ILE A 292 -4.14 -15.46 -17.92
C ILE A 292 -5.66 -15.64 -17.79
N ASP A 293 -6.30 -14.66 -17.18
CA ASP A 293 -7.75 -14.59 -16.98
C ASP A 293 -8.44 -13.63 -17.98
N ALA A 294 -9.64 -13.15 -17.63
CA ALA A 294 -10.41 -12.23 -18.47
C ALA A 294 -10.00 -10.77 -18.30
N SER A 295 -9.46 -10.38 -17.15
CA SER A 295 -9.05 -9.00 -16.86
C SER A 295 -7.62 -8.71 -17.32
N THR A 296 -6.77 -9.73 -17.50
CA THR A 296 -5.36 -9.58 -17.92
C THR A 296 -5.16 -8.62 -19.09
N LEU A 297 -5.99 -8.71 -20.13
CA LEU A 297 -5.87 -7.81 -21.29
C LEU A 297 -6.37 -6.40 -20.96
N GLU A 298 -7.44 -6.28 -20.18
CA GLU A 298 -8.00 -4.99 -19.74
C GLU A 298 -7.07 -4.27 -18.78
N GLU A 299 -6.42 -4.97 -17.86
CA GLU A 299 -5.40 -4.44 -16.95
C GLU A 299 -4.16 -3.98 -17.72
N ALA A 300 -3.67 -4.80 -18.66
CA ALA A 300 -2.55 -4.43 -19.53
C ALA A 300 -2.87 -3.26 -20.47
N GLN A 301 -4.13 -3.10 -20.88
CA GLN A 301 -4.61 -2.04 -21.78
C GLN A 301 -5.19 -0.83 -21.05
N SER A 302 -5.43 -0.93 -19.74
CA SER A 302 -5.86 0.20 -18.93
C SER A 302 -4.85 1.32 -19.19
N GLY A 303 -5.31 2.48 -19.66
CA GLY A 303 -4.41 3.51 -20.16
C GLY A 303 -3.36 3.94 -19.12
N LEU A 304 -2.42 4.80 -19.52
CA LEU A 304 -1.87 5.81 -18.60
C LEU A 304 -3.06 6.70 -18.18
N VAL A 305 -3.93 6.19 -17.30
CA VAL A 305 -5.22 6.83 -17.01
C VAL A 305 -4.93 8.01 -16.10
N HIS A 306 -4.81 9.19 -16.70
CA HIS A 306 -4.92 10.53 -16.09
C HIS A 306 -3.86 10.90 -15.03
N MET A 307 -3.55 10.05 -14.05
CA MET A 307 -2.83 10.42 -12.83
C MET A 307 -1.39 10.87 -13.08
N ASP A 308 -0.56 10.15 -13.85
CA ASP A 308 0.83 10.56 -14.06
C ASP A 308 0.97 11.86 -14.88
N ALA A 309 0.05 12.09 -15.82
CA ALA A 309 -0.04 13.33 -16.57
C ALA A 309 -0.56 14.49 -15.70
N LEU A 310 -1.52 14.20 -14.81
CA LEU A 310 -2.01 15.14 -13.81
C LEU A 310 -0.91 15.51 -12.80
N ILE A 311 -0.18 14.54 -12.26
CA ILE A 311 0.98 14.76 -11.37
C ILE A 311 1.99 15.66 -12.08
N THR A 312 2.37 15.34 -13.31
CA THR A 312 3.33 16.14 -14.07
C THR A 312 2.84 17.58 -14.30
N ALA A 313 1.57 17.75 -14.65
CA ALA A 313 0.98 19.07 -14.85
C ALA A 313 0.91 19.87 -13.55
N LEU A 314 0.52 19.24 -12.43
CA LEU A 314 0.44 19.87 -11.12
C LEU A 314 1.82 20.21 -10.54
N SER A 315 2.80 19.30 -10.62
CA SER A 315 4.17 19.60 -10.21
C SER A 315 4.76 20.75 -11.02
N GLY A 316 4.51 20.76 -12.33
CA GLY A 316 4.91 21.88 -13.18
C GLY A 316 4.20 23.18 -12.82
N ALA A 317 2.91 23.16 -12.46
CA ALA A 317 2.20 24.35 -11.99
C ALA A 317 2.81 24.86 -10.66
N LEU A 318 3.07 23.94 -9.72
CA LEU A 318 3.68 24.24 -8.44
C LEU A 318 5.07 24.88 -8.57
N ASP A 319 5.93 24.35 -9.45
CA ASP A 319 7.26 24.93 -9.68
C ASP A 319 7.20 26.38 -10.16
N ASN A 320 6.22 26.71 -11.03
CA ASN A 320 6.02 28.09 -11.47
C ASN A 320 5.48 28.96 -10.33
N LEU A 321 4.55 28.46 -9.51
CA LEU A 321 4.05 29.18 -8.34
C LEU A 321 5.14 29.46 -7.30
N ASN A 322 6.05 28.50 -7.07
CA ASN A 322 7.20 28.68 -6.19
C ASN A 322 8.11 29.82 -6.68
N GLN A 323 8.40 29.87 -7.98
CA GLN A 323 9.18 30.96 -8.57
C GLN A 323 8.48 32.32 -8.43
N VAL A 324 7.15 32.36 -8.58
CA VAL A 324 6.35 33.57 -8.38
C VAL A 324 6.39 34.02 -6.92
N VAL A 325 6.24 33.10 -5.97
CA VAL A 325 6.31 33.42 -4.52
C VAL A 325 7.71 33.90 -4.14
N ASP A 326 8.78 33.27 -4.64
CA ASP A 326 10.17 33.69 -4.40
C ASP A 326 10.41 35.10 -4.92
N TYR A 327 9.90 35.41 -6.12
CA TYR A 327 9.95 36.76 -6.70
C TYR A 327 9.24 37.78 -5.81
N ILE A 328 7.99 37.51 -5.42
CA ILE A 328 7.18 38.41 -4.60
C ILE A 328 7.80 38.62 -3.20
N THR A 329 8.46 37.60 -2.66
CA THR A 329 9.11 37.70 -1.34
C THR A 329 10.43 38.46 -1.42
N SER A 330 11.14 38.33 -2.55
CA SER A 330 12.43 39.01 -2.78
C SER A 330 12.27 40.47 -3.21
N ASN A 331 11.13 40.81 -3.82
CA ASN A 331 10.85 42.13 -4.36
C ASN A 331 9.65 42.77 -3.65
N ASP A 332 9.83 43.99 -3.13
CA ASP A 332 8.72 44.73 -2.54
C ASP A 332 7.72 45.15 -3.64
N LEU A 333 6.60 44.43 -3.71
CA LEU A 333 5.51 44.69 -4.67
C LEU A 333 4.99 46.13 -4.58
N ALA A 334 5.03 46.75 -3.40
CA ALA A 334 4.60 48.14 -3.24
C ALA A 334 5.57 49.14 -3.89
N ILE A 335 6.86 48.77 -4.00
CA ILE A 335 7.89 49.57 -4.69
C ILE A 335 7.89 49.27 -6.20
N ALA A 336 7.58 48.04 -6.59
CA ALA A 336 7.45 47.63 -7.99
C ALA A 336 6.22 48.25 -8.70
N ALA A 337 5.21 48.69 -7.94
CA ALA A 337 4.03 49.38 -8.43
C ALA A 337 4.39 50.72 -9.13
N GLY A 338 4.65 50.65 -10.44
CA GLY A 338 4.87 51.81 -11.30
C GLY A 338 6.28 51.98 -11.88
N GLN A 339 7.16 50.98 -11.75
CA GLN A 339 8.39 50.90 -12.54
C GLN A 339 8.17 50.01 -13.76
N ASP A 340 8.49 50.54 -14.95
CA ASP A 340 8.38 49.85 -16.25
C ASP A 340 9.56 48.86 -16.38
N ASP A 341 9.58 47.83 -15.54
CA ASP A 341 10.73 46.94 -15.38
C ASP A 341 10.50 45.56 -16.00
N SER A 342 11.54 44.98 -16.58
CA SER A 342 11.53 43.65 -17.22
C SER A 342 11.09 42.53 -16.28
N ASP A 343 11.23 42.78 -14.98
CA ASP A 343 10.97 41.85 -13.89
C ASP A 343 9.47 41.67 -13.61
N SER A 344 8.62 42.65 -13.95
CA SER A 344 7.15 42.54 -13.83
C SER A 344 6.58 41.43 -14.73
N ASN A 345 7.25 41.13 -15.85
CA ASN A 345 6.87 40.04 -16.74
C ASN A 345 7.15 38.66 -16.14
N VAL A 346 8.09 38.53 -15.20
CA VAL A 346 8.48 37.22 -14.64
C VAL A 346 7.36 36.64 -13.77
N ALA A 347 6.76 37.46 -12.90
CA ALA A 347 5.64 37.02 -12.07
C ALA A 347 4.38 36.73 -12.91
N LEU A 348 4.06 37.58 -13.90
CA LEU A 348 2.92 37.38 -14.78
C LEU A 348 3.05 36.14 -15.68
N ASP A 349 4.23 35.94 -16.30
CA ASP A 349 4.53 34.75 -17.12
C ASP A 349 4.55 33.47 -16.28
N GLY A 350 5.06 33.53 -15.03
CA GLY A 350 4.99 32.41 -14.08
C GLY A 350 3.54 32.03 -13.73
N ILE A 351 2.69 33.01 -13.46
CA ILE A 351 1.27 32.79 -13.17
C ILE A 351 0.54 32.22 -14.40
N GLU A 352 0.75 32.78 -15.60
CA GLU A 352 0.14 32.29 -16.85
C GLU A 352 0.56 30.83 -17.16
N ARG A 353 1.83 30.50 -16.93
CA ARG A 353 2.35 29.13 -17.07
C ARG A 353 1.75 28.15 -16.06
N ALA A 354 1.47 28.60 -14.85
CA ALA A 354 0.78 27.79 -13.84
C ALA A 354 -0.69 27.57 -14.23
N GLN A 355 -1.40 28.62 -14.68
CA GLN A 355 -2.78 28.54 -15.16
C GLN A 355 -2.94 27.50 -16.27
N HIS A 356 -2.11 27.57 -17.33
CA HIS A 356 -2.20 26.64 -18.45
C HIS A 356 -2.02 25.17 -18.03
N ARG A 357 -1.15 24.92 -17.05
CA ARG A 357 -0.92 23.59 -16.51
C ARG A 357 -2.08 23.13 -15.62
N LEU A 358 -2.67 24.03 -14.84
CA LEU A 358 -3.85 23.74 -14.02
C LEU A 358 -5.10 23.43 -14.88
N TYR A 359 -5.34 24.18 -15.95
CA TYR A 359 -6.39 23.85 -16.93
C TYR A 359 -6.10 22.50 -17.62
N ALA A 360 -4.85 22.22 -17.97
CA ALA A 360 -4.47 20.92 -18.53
C ALA A 360 -4.66 19.77 -17.53
N ALA A 361 -4.62 20.08 -16.22
CA ALA A 361 -4.89 19.15 -15.13
C ALA A 361 -6.37 19.11 -14.68
N GLY A 362 -7.27 19.82 -15.37
CA GLY A 362 -8.68 19.91 -15.01
C GLY A 362 -8.94 20.61 -13.66
N GLN A 363 -7.98 21.37 -13.13
CA GLN A 363 -8.12 22.19 -11.93
C GLN A 363 -8.63 23.59 -12.31
N ASP A 364 -9.81 23.67 -12.92
CA ASP A 364 -10.35 24.91 -13.48
C ASP A 364 -10.53 26.00 -12.43
N ALA A 365 -10.98 25.64 -11.21
CA ALA A 365 -11.15 26.59 -10.11
C ALA A 365 -9.84 27.24 -9.67
N HIS A 366 -8.76 26.47 -9.56
CA HIS A 366 -7.42 26.97 -9.23
C HIS A 366 -6.85 27.84 -10.36
N ALA A 367 -7.08 27.45 -11.61
CA ALA A 367 -6.67 28.24 -12.78
C ALA A 367 -7.42 29.57 -12.85
N ASP A 368 -8.74 29.57 -12.64
CA ASP A 368 -9.57 30.78 -12.64
C ASP A 368 -9.18 31.75 -11.52
N SER A 369 -8.85 31.23 -10.33
CA SER A 369 -8.30 32.02 -9.22
C SER A 369 -7.00 32.73 -9.62
N LEU A 370 -6.08 32.01 -10.28
CA LEU A 370 -4.84 32.61 -10.80
C LEU A 370 -5.08 33.62 -11.92
N VAL A 371 -6.15 33.49 -12.73
CA VAL A 371 -6.54 34.50 -13.72
C VAL A 371 -6.96 35.79 -13.03
N GLU A 372 -7.74 35.71 -11.96
CA GLU A 372 -8.12 36.87 -11.17
C GLU A 372 -6.89 37.56 -10.54
N VAL A 373 -5.99 36.76 -9.95
CA VAL A 373 -4.72 37.24 -9.39
C VAL A 373 -3.87 37.94 -10.47
N SER A 374 -3.73 37.34 -11.66
CA SER A 374 -2.98 37.95 -12.76
C SER A 374 -3.54 39.32 -13.15
N GLY A 375 -4.88 39.45 -13.19
CA GLY A 375 -5.54 40.73 -13.47
C GLY A 375 -5.41 41.76 -12.36
N GLN A 376 -5.35 41.33 -11.09
CA GLN A 376 -5.06 42.21 -9.95
C GLN A 376 -3.60 42.69 -9.97
N LEU A 377 -2.67 41.78 -10.26
CA LEU A 377 -1.23 42.07 -10.33
C LEU A 377 -0.91 43.01 -11.50
N GLN A 378 -1.53 42.81 -12.65
CA GLN A 378 -1.38 43.71 -13.80
C GLN A 378 -1.85 45.13 -13.48
N ARG A 379 -3.03 45.28 -12.85
CA ARG A 379 -3.56 46.58 -12.39
C ARG A 379 -2.63 47.28 -11.39
N LEU A 380 -2.00 46.49 -10.51
CA LEU A 380 -0.99 46.99 -9.57
C LEU A 380 0.25 47.52 -10.30
N PHE A 381 0.77 46.79 -11.30
CA PHE A 381 1.91 47.23 -12.10
C PHE A 381 1.61 48.44 -13.00
N GLU A 382 0.38 48.54 -13.53
CA GLU A 382 -0.11 49.71 -14.28
C GLU A 382 -0.27 50.97 -13.40
N GLY A 383 -0.14 50.82 -12.07
CA GLY A 383 -0.09 51.93 -11.12
C GLY A 383 -1.46 52.41 -10.63
N GLU A 384 -2.49 51.58 -10.68
CA GLU A 384 -3.86 51.92 -10.27
C GLU A 384 -3.97 52.41 -8.80
N TYR A 385 -3.09 51.92 -7.93
CA TYR A 385 -3.10 52.21 -6.49
C TYR A 385 -2.08 53.28 -6.05
N ARG A 386 -1.43 54.00 -6.98
CA ARG A 386 -0.34 54.96 -6.67
C ARG A 386 -0.73 56.05 -5.67
N ASP A 387 -2.00 56.46 -5.66
CA ASP A 387 -2.49 57.56 -4.83
C ASP A 387 -3.25 57.09 -3.56
N GLU A 388 -3.35 55.76 -3.33
CA GLU A 388 -4.14 55.16 -2.24
C GLU A 388 -3.36 54.07 -1.47
N PRO A 389 -2.45 54.44 -0.54
CA PRO A 389 -1.53 53.49 0.12
C PRO A 389 -2.24 52.40 0.95
N ASP A 390 -3.33 52.72 1.64
CA ASP A 390 -4.10 51.72 2.41
C ASP A 390 -4.75 50.67 1.49
N ARG A 391 -5.15 51.07 0.27
CA ARG A 391 -5.70 50.16 -0.74
C ARG A 391 -4.61 49.32 -1.40
N LEU A 392 -3.42 49.89 -1.59
CA LEU A 392 -2.26 49.16 -2.12
C LEU A 392 -1.85 48.01 -1.20
N GLU A 393 -1.71 48.26 0.11
CA GLU A 393 -1.32 47.22 1.09
C GLU A 393 -2.37 46.10 1.18
N THR A 394 -3.65 46.46 1.14
CA THR A 394 -4.76 45.50 1.12
C THR A 394 -4.74 44.65 -0.16
N ALA A 395 -4.49 45.26 -1.32
CA ALA A 395 -4.42 44.58 -2.61
C ALA A 395 -3.22 43.62 -2.69
N VAL A 396 -2.04 44.06 -2.25
CA VAL A 396 -0.82 43.21 -2.19
C VAL A 396 -1.07 42.00 -1.30
N THR A 397 -1.64 42.21 -0.11
CA THR A 397 -1.95 41.12 0.83
C THR A 397 -2.93 40.11 0.23
N ALA A 398 -3.95 40.59 -0.48
CA ALA A 398 -4.92 39.73 -1.17
C ALA A 398 -4.28 38.90 -2.29
N ILE A 399 -3.44 39.52 -3.12
CA ILE A 399 -2.70 38.86 -4.22
C ILE A 399 -1.81 37.75 -3.67
N VAL A 400 -0.98 38.07 -2.67
CA VAL A 400 -0.05 37.09 -2.05
C VAL A 400 -0.83 35.91 -1.48
N ARG A 401 -1.91 36.20 -0.74
CA ARG A 401 -2.74 35.17 -0.13
C ARG A 401 -3.35 34.23 -1.16
N SER A 402 -3.93 34.76 -2.24
CA SER A 402 -4.55 33.94 -3.29
C SER A 402 -3.54 33.04 -4.02
N ILE A 403 -2.31 33.53 -4.25
CA ILE A 403 -1.23 32.70 -4.86
C ILE A 403 -0.83 31.57 -3.92
N VAL A 404 -0.60 31.88 -2.64
CA VAL A 404 -0.21 30.89 -1.62
C VAL A 404 -1.30 29.85 -1.41
N ASP A 405 -2.58 30.25 -1.40
CA ASP A 405 -3.71 29.34 -1.24
C ASP A 405 -3.77 28.32 -2.41
N VAL A 406 -3.62 28.77 -3.66
CA VAL A 406 -3.54 27.86 -4.82
C VAL A 406 -2.31 26.96 -4.75
N LYS A 407 -1.17 27.51 -4.32
CA LYS A 407 0.10 26.76 -4.21
C LYS A 407 -0.02 25.60 -3.21
N LEU A 408 -0.50 25.88 -2.00
CA LEU A 408 -0.64 24.87 -0.94
C LEU A 408 -1.62 23.77 -1.35
N ASP A 409 -2.71 24.10 -2.04
CA ASP A 409 -3.66 23.11 -2.54
C ASP A 409 -3.05 22.18 -3.60
N VAL A 410 -2.19 22.70 -4.47
CA VAL A 410 -1.48 21.91 -5.47
C VAL A 410 -0.41 21.02 -4.81
N GLU A 411 0.34 21.54 -3.83
CA GLU A 411 1.28 20.76 -2.99
C GLU A 411 0.55 19.59 -2.32
N TYR A 412 -0.58 19.87 -1.69
CA TYR A 412 -1.38 18.88 -1.01
C TYR A 412 -1.88 17.77 -1.95
N LYS A 413 -2.43 18.13 -3.12
CA LYS A 413 -2.88 17.16 -4.15
C LYS A 413 -1.74 16.30 -4.69
N LEU A 414 -0.51 16.81 -4.72
CA LEU A 414 0.66 16.06 -5.16
C LEU A 414 1.14 15.06 -4.10
N GLU A 415 1.05 15.42 -2.82
CA GLU A 415 1.49 14.58 -1.71
C GLU A 415 0.45 13.51 -1.31
N HIS A 416 -0.84 13.84 -1.36
CA HIS A 416 -1.91 13.05 -0.73
C HIS A 416 -2.97 12.51 -1.72
N GLY A 417 -2.77 12.73 -3.03
CA GLY A 417 -3.64 12.17 -4.07
C GLY A 417 -4.29 13.23 -4.96
N VAL A 418 -4.06 13.09 -6.27
CA VAL A 418 -4.38 14.12 -7.28
C VAL A 418 -5.87 14.30 -7.55
N THR A 419 -6.67 13.30 -7.17
CA THR A 419 -8.14 13.31 -7.27
C THR A 419 -8.81 13.84 -6.01
N SER A 420 -8.05 14.27 -5.00
CA SER A 420 -8.63 14.81 -3.77
C SER A 420 -9.45 16.06 -4.07
N SER A 421 -10.67 16.10 -3.53
CA SER A 421 -11.57 17.24 -3.61
C SER A 421 -11.33 18.26 -2.48
N PHE A 422 -10.34 18.01 -1.62
CA PHE A 422 -10.06 18.80 -0.43
C PHE A 422 -8.99 19.87 -0.72
N SER A 423 -9.12 21.03 -0.07
CA SER A 423 -8.05 22.02 0.00
C SER A 423 -7.03 21.61 1.06
N SER A 424 -5.79 22.11 0.95
CA SER A 424 -4.72 21.91 1.94
C SER A 424 -5.16 22.28 3.36
N ARG A 425 -5.89 23.39 3.51
CA ARG A 425 -6.46 23.84 4.79
C ARG A 425 -7.53 22.91 5.35
N ASP A 426 -8.35 22.30 4.50
CA ASP A 426 -9.39 21.36 4.95
C ASP A 426 -8.76 20.10 5.53
N PHE A 427 -7.62 19.66 4.98
CA PHE A 427 -6.87 18.54 5.52
C PHE A 427 -6.09 18.88 6.78
N GLU A 428 -5.34 20.00 6.82
CA GLU A 428 -4.66 20.45 8.05
C GLU A 428 -5.67 20.60 9.21
N LEU A 429 -6.87 21.11 8.90
CA LEU A 429 -7.96 21.20 9.85
C LEU A 429 -8.41 19.81 10.31
N ARG A 430 -8.61 18.87 9.38
CA ARG A 430 -8.97 17.48 9.71
C ARG A 430 -7.91 16.78 10.54
N GLU A 431 -6.64 16.85 10.15
CA GLU A 431 -5.51 16.28 10.90
C GLU A 431 -5.44 16.86 12.31
N SER A 432 -5.55 18.19 12.45
CA SER A 432 -5.56 18.86 13.75
C SER A 432 -6.74 18.42 14.62
N VAL A 433 -7.94 18.35 14.04
CA VAL A 433 -9.17 17.92 14.72
C VAL A 433 -9.08 16.46 15.13
N VAL A 434 -8.59 15.59 14.26
CA VAL A 434 -8.46 14.15 14.54
C VAL A 434 -7.40 13.89 15.61
N ASN A 435 -6.24 14.56 15.55
CA ASN A 435 -5.23 14.47 16.62
C ASN A 435 -5.76 14.95 17.97
N ALA A 436 -6.53 16.05 18.00
CA ALA A 436 -7.20 16.50 19.22
C ALA A 436 -8.27 15.50 19.71
N THR A 437 -8.99 14.89 18.76
CA THR A 437 -10.03 13.88 19.02
C THR A 437 -9.45 12.64 19.70
N PHE A 438 -8.29 12.13 19.28
CA PHE A 438 -7.66 10.96 19.92
C PHE A 438 -7.38 11.16 21.40
N ALA A 439 -6.84 12.32 21.78
CA ALA A 439 -6.57 12.64 23.18
C ALA A 439 -7.87 12.67 24.01
N GLN A 440 -8.95 13.20 23.44
CA GLN A 440 -10.26 13.23 24.08
C GLN A 440 -10.90 11.84 24.16
N MET A 441 -10.78 11.03 23.10
CA MET A 441 -11.31 9.66 23.06
C MET A 441 -10.64 8.78 24.12
N SER A 442 -9.31 8.85 24.24
CA SER A 442 -8.55 8.16 25.29
C SER A 442 -9.01 8.52 26.70
N LEU A 443 -9.38 9.79 26.95
CA LEU A 443 -9.93 10.22 28.22
C LEU A 443 -11.34 9.65 28.46
N VAL A 444 -12.19 9.61 27.44
CA VAL A 444 -13.52 8.98 27.53
C VAL A 444 -13.39 7.51 27.92
N GLU A 445 -12.51 6.76 27.25
CA GLU A 445 -12.24 5.36 27.58
C GLU A 445 -11.78 5.20 29.03
N SER A 446 -10.88 6.06 29.48
CA SER A 446 -10.33 6.02 30.84
C SER A 446 -11.41 6.23 31.90
N TYR A 447 -12.29 7.22 31.70
CA TYR A 447 -13.40 7.46 32.61
C TYR A 447 -14.42 6.31 32.64
N LEU A 448 -14.79 5.78 31.47
CA LEU A 448 -15.76 4.69 31.36
C LEU A 448 -15.20 3.41 31.97
N HIS A 449 -13.93 3.07 31.70
CA HIS A 449 -13.26 1.94 32.33
C HIS A 449 -13.20 2.09 33.86
N ALA A 450 -12.85 3.27 34.39
CA ALA A 450 -12.81 3.49 35.83
C ALA A 450 -14.18 3.27 36.50
N ILE A 451 -15.26 3.75 35.86
CA ILE A 451 -16.63 3.56 36.34
C ILE A 451 -17.03 2.08 36.32
N LEU A 452 -16.78 1.38 35.21
CA LEU A 452 -17.15 -0.02 35.04
C LEU A 452 -16.36 -0.95 35.97
N ARG A 453 -15.04 -0.73 36.08
CA ARG A 453 -14.13 -1.39 37.04
C ARG A 453 -14.72 -1.32 38.45
N ARG A 454 -15.04 -0.12 38.90
CA ARG A 454 -15.57 0.10 40.25
C ARG A 454 -16.93 -0.56 40.46
N LYS A 455 -17.84 -0.48 39.48
CA LYS A 455 -19.17 -1.12 39.55
C LYS A 455 -19.10 -2.64 39.59
N ALA A 456 -18.27 -3.24 38.73
CA ALA A 456 -18.08 -4.68 38.66
C ALA A 456 -17.52 -5.20 40.00
N LEU A 457 -16.47 -4.55 40.53
CA LEU A 457 -15.87 -4.91 41.80
C LEU A 457 -16.83 -4.70 42.99
N THR A 458 -17.55 -3.57 43.02
CA THR A 458 -18.59 -3.32 44.05
C THR A 458 -19.66 -4.41 44.03
N LYS A 459 -20.15 -4.80 42.85
CA LYS A 459 -21.17 -5.86 42.69
C LYS A 459 -20.64 -7.22 43.15
N ALA A 460 -19.41 -7.57 42.77
CA ALA A 460 -18.77 -8.81 43.18
C ALA A 460 -18.61 -8.89 44.71
N LEU A 461 -18.21 -7.78 45.36
CA LEU A 461 -18.04 -7.70 46.81
C LEU A 461 -19.38 -7.68 47.58
N THR A 462 -20.41 -7.02 47.04
CA THR A 462 -21.73 -6.93 47.70
C THR A 462 -22.42 -8.30 47.85
N ASN A 463 -22.16 -9.23 46.93
CA ASN A 463 -22.77 -10.57 46.94
C ASN A 463 -22.06 -11.57 47.87
N ARG A 464 -21.02 -11.14 48.61
CA ARG A 464 -20.15 -11.94 49.51
C ARG A 464 -20.00 -13.41 49.04
N PRO A 465 -19.02 -13.70 48.16
CA PRO A 465 -18.88 -15.01 47.54
C PRO A 465 -18.75 -16.11 48.60
N THR A 466 -19.74 -16.99 48.66
CA THR A 466 -19.81 -18.13 49.61
C THR A 466 -19.61 -19.47 48.90
N ASP A 467 -19.60 -19.47 47.57
CA ASP A 467 -19.41 -20.59 46.67
C ASP A 467 -18.23 -20.35 45.71
N GLN A 468 -17.73 -21.43 45.10
CA GLN A 468 -16.61 -21.36 44.14
C GLN A 468 -16.93 -20.47 42.93
N GLU A 469 -18.20 -20.39 42.53
CA GLU A 469 -18.65 -19.55 41.42
C GLU A 469 -18.54 -18.06 41.75
N GLY A 470 -18.91 -17.64 42.96
CA GLY A 470 -18.75 -16.26 43.41
C GLY A 470 -17.28 -15.85 43.55
N VAL A 471 -16.42 -16.75 44.02
CA VAL A 471 -14.97 -16.49 44.13
C VAL A 471 -14.35 -16.29 42.75
N LEU A 472 -14.71 -17.14 41.79
CA LEU A 472 -14.27 -17.01 40.40
C LEU A 472 -14.73 -15.68 39.77
N GLN A 473 -15.97 -15.25 40.01
CA GLN A 473 -16.46 -13.96 39.51
C GLN A 473 -15.68 -12.78 40.09
N LEU A 474 -15.26 -12.87 41.36
CA LEU A 474 -14.44 -11.85 42.02
C LEU A 474 -13.00 -11.85 41.49
N THR A 475 -12.35 -13.01 41.36
CA THR A 475 -10.99 -13.10 40.83
C THR A 475 -10.92 -12.66 39.37
N MET A 476 -11.92 -13.02 38.55
CA MET A 476 -12.01 -12.54 37.18
C MET A 476 -12.18 -11.02 37.07
N ALA A 477 -13.02 -10.42 37.93
CA ALA A 477 -13.16 -8.97 37.97
C ALA A 477 -11.81 -8.32 38.36
N LEU A 478 -11.14 -8.86 39.37
CA LEU A 478 -9.83 -8.36 39.80
C LEU A 478 -8.77 -8.49 38.70
N HIS A 479 -8.68 -9.64 38.01
CA HIS A 479 -7.76 -9.87 36.89
C HIS A 479 -7.95 -8.89 35.74
N ARG A 480 -9.19 -8.66 35.31
CA ARG A 480 -9.46 -7.72 34.20
C ARG A 480 -9.02 -6.31 34.51
N TYR A 481 -9.01 -5.92 35.78
CA TYR A 481 -8.88 -4.53 36.13
C TYR A 481 -7.58 -4.18 36.88
N LEU A 482 -6.90 -5.13 37.54
CA LEU A 482 -5.54 -4.95 38.08
C LEU A 482 -4.53 -4.50 36.99
N ASN A 483 -4.86 -4.73 35.71
CA ASN A 483 -4.08 -4.29 34.55
C ASN A 483 -4.48 -2.90 34.04
N LYS A 484 -3.78 -1.89 34.59
CA LYS A 484 -3.28 -0.68 33.91
C LYS A 484 -2.70 0.20 35.02
N SER A 485 -1.38 0.30 35.11
CA SER A 485 -0.64 1.28 35.91
C SER A 485 -0.66 1.24 37.46
N ASP A 486 -1.26 0.23 38.12
CA ASP A 486 -1.21 0.15 39.60
C ASP A 486 0.10 -0.49 40.11
N ARG A 487 1.11 0.33 40.40
CA ARG A 487 2.26 -0.06 41.26
C ARG A 487 1.80 -0.06 42.72
N GLY A 488 1.49 -1.25 43.23
CA GLY A 488 0.93 -1.48 44.56
C GLY A 488 -0.16 -2.56 44.45
N ASN A 489 -0.38 -3.35 45.50
CA ASN A 489 -1.31 -4.49 45.57
C ASN A 489 -0.76 -5.89 45.21
N GLU A 490 0.53 -6.14 45.44
CA GLU A 490 1.14 -7.48 45.25
C GLU A 490 0.47 -8.57 46.10
N ALA A 491 0.14 -8.24 47.36
CA ALA A 491 -0.61 -9.13 48.24
C ALA A 491 -1.99 -9.51 47.66
N LEU A 492 -2.66 -8.59 46.95
CA LEU A 492 -3.94 -8.87 46.29
C LEU A 492 -3.74 -9.78 45.07
N ARG A 493 -2.67 -9.58 44.28
CA ARG A 493 -2.34 -10.48 43.16
C ARG A 493 -2.04 -11.90 43.65
N GLU A 494 -1.26 -12.04 44.70
CA GLU A 494 -0.97 -13.33 45.34
C GLU A 494 -2.25 -14.00 45.86
N ALA A 495 -3.13 -13.23 46.52
CA ALA A 495 -4.41 -13.72 47.01
C ALA A 495 -5.35 -14.15 45.87
N VAL A 496 -5.40 -13.41 44.76
CA VAL A 496 -6.15 -13.77 43.55
C VAL A 496 -5.61 -15.07 42.95
N ALA A 497 -4.30 -15.17 42.76
CA ALA A 497 -3.66 -16.37 42.22
C ALA A 497 -3.83 -17.60 43.15
N ALA A 498 -3.82 -17.40 44.47
CA ALA A 498 -4.09 -18.45 45.44
C ALA A 498 -5.56 -18.89 45.45
N ALA A 499 -6.49 -17.98 45.19
CA ALA A 499 -7.91 -18.28 45.06
C ALA A 499 -8.21 -19.07 43.76
N ASP A 500 -7.58 -18.73 42.64
CA ASP A 500 -7.73 -19.47 41.37
C ASP A 500 -7.17 -20.90 41.45
N ARG A 501 -6.15 -21.13 42.28
CA ARG A 501 -5.59 -22.46 42.59
C ARG A 501 -6.45 -23.29 43.56
N GLY A 502 -7.58 -22.75 44.04
CA GLY A 502 -8.54 -23.46 44.89
C GLY A 502 -8.24 -23.46 46.39
N SER A 503 -7.51 -22.45 46.91
CA SER A 503 -7.18 -22.35 48.35
C SER A 503 -8.23 -21.63 49.21
N GLU A 504 -8.18 -21.87 50.54
CA GLU A 504 -9.27 -21.69 51.52
C GLU A 504 -9.45 -20.27 52.11
N ASN A 505 -8.61 -19.26 51.77
CA ASN A 505 -8.64 -17.96 52.46
C ASN A 505 -9.47 -16.89 51.74
N THR A 506 -10.76 -17.17 51.53
CA THR A 506 -11.70 -16.24 50.88
C THR A 506 -11.83 -14.91 51.65
N ASP A 507 -11.66 -14.92 52.98
CA ASP A 507 -11.76 -13.71 53.80
C ASP A 507 -10.59 -12.73 53.53
N GLU A 508 -9.37 -13.22 53.31
CA GLU A 508 -8.20 -12.39 52.98
C GLU A 508 -8.33 -11.76 51.59
N LEU A 509 -8.78 -12.53 50.60
CA LEU A 509 -9.10 -12.00 49.27
C LEU A 509 -10.17 -10.91 49.34
N LEU A 510 -11.21 -11.09 50.16
CA LEU A 510 -12.28 -10.11 50.33
C LEU A 510 -11.80 -8.83 51.01
N GLU A 511 -10.96 -8.92 52.05
CA GLU A 511 -10.37 -7.75 52.70
C GLU A 511 -9.46 -6.96 51.76
N LEU A 512 -8.59 -7.65 51.03
CA LEU A 512 -7.68 -7.01 50.07
C LEU A 512 -8.44 -6.40 48.89
N ALA A 513 -9.45 -7.10 48.36
CA ALA A 513 -10.30 -6.58 47.28
C ALA A 513 -11.15 -5.39 47.73
N GLN A 514 -11.59 -5.35 48.99
CA GLN A 514 -12.31 -4.21 49.56
C GLN A 514 -11.37 -3.01 49.77
N SER A 515 -10.15 -3.22 50.29
CA SER A 515 -9.12 -2.18 50.39
C SER A 515 -8.80 -1.59 49.01
N PHE A 516 -8.68 -2.47 48.01
CA PHE A 516 -8.45 -2.07 46.63
C PHE A 516 -9.61 -1.26 46.05
N LEU A 517 -10.86 -1.65 46.33
CA LEU A 517 -12.04 -0.86 45.95
C LEU A 517 -12.05 0.54 46.60
N ASP A 518 -11.57 0.65 47.83
CA ASP A 518 -11.50 1.92 48.58
C ASP A 518 -10.36 2.83 48.08
N GLU A 519 -9.29 2.26 47.52
CA GLU A 519 -8.18 2.98 46.86
C GLU A 519 -8.53 3.47 45.45
N LEU A 520 -9.45 2.79 44.75
CA LEU A 520 -9.90 3.23 43.44
C LEU A 520 -10.51 4.64 43.50
N ASP A 521 -10.07 5.47 42.56
CA ASP A 521 -10.44 6.88 42.46
C ASP A 521 -11.95 7.09 42.64
N ASP A 522 -12.38 7.68 43.76
CA ASP A 522 -13.79 7.90 44.11
C ASP A 522 -14.41 9.04 43.29
N THR A 523 -13.95 9.23 42.05
CA THR A 523 -14.64 10.12 41.11
C THR A 523 -16.09 9.63 41.06
N PRO A 524 -17.05 10.42 41.55
CA PRO A 524 -18.43 9.97 41.61
C PRO A 524 -18.84 9.57 40.20
N GLU A 525 -19.51 8.43 40.03
CA GLU A 525 -19.95 7.93 38.72
C GLU A 525 -20.58 9.06 37.87
N ARG A 526 -21.40 9.90 38.52
CA ARG A 526 -22.03 11.08 37.90
C ARG A 526 -21.03 12.10 37.36
N LYS A 527 -19.89 12.31 38.03
CA LYS A 527 -18.82 13.20 37.59
C LYS A 527 -18.06 12.60 36.40
N GLY A 528 -17.71 11.31 36.43
CA GLY A 528 -17.04 10.63 35.32
C GLY A 528 -17.91 10.62 34.07
N ILE A 529 -19.17 10.22 34.17
CA ILE A 529 -20.12 10.24 33.04
C ILE A 529 -20.31 11.66 32.50
N ARG A 530 -20.43 12.67 33.37
CA ARG A 530 -20.57 14.07 32.93
C ARG A 530 -19.35 14.54 32.14
N LEU A 531 -18.14 14.14 32.54
CA LEU A 531 -16.91 14.47 31.81
C LEU A 531 -16.86 13.73 30.46
N SER A 532 -17.22 12.44 30.42
CA SER A 532 -17.33 11.69 29.17
C SER A 532 -18.32 12.32 28.20
N LEU A 533 -19.51 12.72 28.66
CA LEU A 533 -20.53 13.39 27.83
C LEU A 533 -20.02 14.74 27.30
N GLN A 534 -19.28 15.49 28.09
CA GLN A 534 -18.67 16.74 27.64
C GLN A 534 -17.66 16.48 26.53
N LEU A 535 -16.75 15.52 26.72
CA LEU A 535 -15.74 15.15 25.72
C LEU A 535 -16.39 14.62 24.44
N LEU A 536 -17.39 13.73 24.53
CA LEU A 536 -18.11 13.23 23.36
C LEU A 536 -18.80 14.37 22.59
N SER A 537 -19.36 15.35 23.28
CA SER A 537 -19.94 16.55 22.64
C SER A 537 -18.89 17.43 21.97
N GLU A 538 -17.72 17.59 22.58
CA GLU A 538 -16.59 18.34 22.02
C GLU A 538 -16.05 17.64 20.76
N ILE A 539 -15.86 16.31 20.82
CA ILE A 539 -15.44 15.48 19.69
C ILE A 539 -16.43 15.59 18.54
N ALA A 540 -17.73 15.37 18.79
CA ALA A 540 -18.75 15.43 17.75
C ALA A 540 -18.79 16.81 17.07
N GLY A 541 -18.67 17.89 17.86
CA GLY A 541 -18.60 19.25 17.35
C GLY A 541 -17.34 19.54 16.53
N ALA A 542 -16.19 19.03 16.96
CA ALA A 542 -14.92 19.20 16.26
C ALA A 542 -14.93 18.44 14.91
N LEU A 543 -15.42 17.19 14.90
CA LEU A 543 -15.57 16.39 13.68
C LEU A 543 -16.51 17.05 12.68
N SER A 544 -17.68 17.52 13.12
CA SER A 544 -18.62 18.25 12.24
C SER A 544 -17.99 19.54 11.70
N PHE A 545 -17.24 20.29 12.52
CA PHE A 545 -16.49 21.47 12.08
C PHE A 545 -15.45 21.16 10.98
N ALA A 546 -14.82 19.98 11.02
CA ALA A 546 -13.90 19.51 9.99
C ALA A 546 -14.60 18.88 8.76
N GLY A 547 -15.93 18.96 8.69
CA GLY A 547 -16.74 18.37 7.61
C GLY A 547 -16.83 16.84 7.67
N MET A 548 -16.61 16.24 8.84
CA MET A 548 -16.71 14.80 9.11
C MET A 548 -18.06 14.48 9.76
N GLU A 549 -19.13 14.74 9.01
CA GLU A 549 -20.51 14.70 9.54
C GLU A 549 -20.97 13.30 9.92
N ARG A 550 -20.50 12.25 9.22
CA ARG A 550 -20.87 10.86 9.51
C ARG A 550 -20.25 10.45 10.85
N GLU A 551 -18.97 10.74 11.02
CA GLU A 551 -18.18 10.45 12.21
C GLU A 551 -18.74 11.23 13.42
N GLY A 552 -19.01 12.52 13.24
CA GLY A 552 -19.66 13.34 14.27
C GLY A 552 -21.02 12.79 14.71
N ASN A 553 -21.85 12.34 13.77
CA ASN A 553 -23.16 11.75 14.07
C ASN A 553 -23.05 10.46 14.91
N ILE A 554 -22.08 9.60 14.58
CA ILE A 554 -21.84 8.35 15.32
C ILE A 554 -21.45 8.66 16.77
N ILE A 555 -20.54 9.61 16.98
CA ILE A 555 -20.16 10.07 18.33
C ILE A 555 -21.34 10.70 19.07
N GLU A 556 -22.20 11.46 18.39
CA GLU A 556 -23.41 12.05 18.98
C GLU A 556 -24.41 10.98 19.45
N ARG A 557 -24.57 9.89 18.68
CA ARG A 557 -25.43 8.75 19.07
C ARG A 557 -24.86 7.98 20.25
N CYS A 558 -23.54 7.78 20.28
CA CYS A 558 -22.83 7.25 21.45
C CYS A 558 -23.05 8.12 22.70
N SER A 559 -22.98 9.44 22.57
CA SER A 559 -23.26 10.41 23.64
C SER A 559 -24.72 10.32 24.13
N SER A 560 -25.66 10.26 23.20
CA SER A 560 -27.10 10.17 23.49
C SER A 560 -27.45 8.91 24.28
N TRP A 561 -26.89 7.76 23.89
CA TRP A 561 -27.05 6.52 24.63
C TRP A 561 -26.43 6.64 26.04
N LEU A 562 -25.21 7.14 26.16
CA LEU A 562 -24.55 7.27 27.47
C LEU A 562 -25.34 8.16 28.42
N GLU A 563 -25.95 9.23 27.93
CA GLU A 563 -26.83 10.10 28.71
C GLU A 563 -28.10 9.36 29.18
N ALA A 564 -28.75 8.60 28.28
CA ALA A 564 -29.92 7.80 28.60
C ALA A 564 -29.60 6.69 29.62
N ALA A 565 -28.51 5.96 29.41
CA ALA A 565 -28.04 4.90 30.30
C ALA A 565 -27.68 5.43 31.69
N SER A 566 -27.08 6.62 31.76
CA SER A 566 -26.80 7.33 33.01
C SER A 566 -28.06 7.71 33.77
N LYS A 567 -29.05 8.29 33.09
CA LYS A 567 -30.36 8.63 33.69
C LYS A 567 -31.09 7.37 34.19
N ALA A 568 -30.94 6.25 33.50
CA ALA A 568 -31.51 4.96 33.88
C ALA A 568 -30.68 4.19 34.93
N GLY A 569 -29.50 4.68 35.34
CA GLY A 569 -28.59 3.96 36.25
C GLY A 569 -28.07 2.62 35.68
N SER A 570 -28.11 2.48 34.36
CA SER A 570 -27.90 1.21 33.63
C SER A 570 -26.55 1.12 32.91
N VAL A 571 -25.63 2.07 33.11
CA VAL A 571 -24.26 1.97 32.56
C VAL A 571 -23.54 0.76 33.18
N ARG A 572 -23.43 -0.34 32.44
CA ARG A 572 -22.84 -1.63 32.85
C ARG A 572 -22.19 -2.29 31.62
N GLU A 573 -21.33 -3.27 31.83
CA GLU A 573 -20.82 -4.12 30.74
C GLU A 573 -21.93 -5.08 30.29
N ASP A 574 -22.72 -4.64 29.32
CA ASP A 574 -23.75 -5.42 28.64
C ASP A 574 -23.63 -5.25 27.11
N ASP A 575 -24.52 -5.90 26.36
CA ASP A 575 -24.47 -5.86 24.89
C ASP A 575 -24.64 -4.43 24.35
N ALA A 576 -25.35 -3.55 25.06
CA ALA A 576 -25.45 -2.15 24.67
C ALA A 576 -24.12 -1.41 24.83
N PHE A 577 -23.41 -1.61 25.95
CA PHE A 577 -22.05 -1.06 26.10
C PHE A 577 -21.06 -1.62 25.08
N ARG A 578 -21.20 -2.89 24.68
CA ARG A 578 -20.40 -3.48 23.59
C ARG A 578 -20.64 -2.77 22.27
N CYS A 579 -21.89 -2.53 21.87
CA CYS A 579 -22.20 -1.74 20.67
C CYS A 579 -21.60 -0.32 20.74
N PHE A 580 -21.62 0.33 21.91
CA PHE A 580 -20.94 1.61 22.12
C PHE A 580 -19.43 1.48 21.90
N ALA A 581 -18.77 0.51 22.54
CA ALA A 581 -17.34 0.31 22.47
C ALA A 581 -16.87 -0.02 21.04
N ASP A 582 -17.61 -0.88 20.34
CA ASP A 582 -17.32 -1.25 18.96
C ASP A 582 -17.45 -0.05 18.03
N ALA A 583 -18.56 0.71 18.12
CA ALA A 583 -18.72 1.93 17.32
C ALA A 583 -17.60 2.94 17.58
N PHE A 584 -17.21 3.10 18.85
CA PHE A 584 -16.17 4.01 19.27
C PHE A 584 -14.79 3.61 18.73
N ALA A 585 -14.44 2.32 18.84
CA ALA A 585 -13.19 1.77 18.32
C ALA A 585 -13.11 1.82 16.78
N GLN A 586 -14.23 1.58 16.08
CA GLN A 586 -14.28 1.69 14.62
C GLN A 586 -14.04 3.11 14.14
N ILE A 587 -14.58 4.10 14.84
CA ILE A 587 -14.30 5.51 14.54
C ILE A 587 -12.86 5.86 14.85
N GLU A 588 -12.33 5.43 15.99
CA GLU A 588 -10.92 5.65 16.32
C GLU A 588 -9.98 5.13 15.22
N LEU A 589 -10.20 3.89 14.76
CA LEU A 589 -9.43 3.27 13.70
C LEU A 589 -9.59 3.96 12.35
N HIS A 590 -10.83 4.30 11.97
CA HIS A 590 -11.14 5.07 10.76
C HIS A 590 -10.38 6.40 10.74
N LEU A 591 -10.48 7.16 11.84
CA LEU A 591 -9.80 8.44 11.97
C LEU A 591 -8.28 8.27 11.86
N GLN A 592 -7.72 7.20 12.43
CA GLN A 592 -6.28 6.95 12.42
C GLN A 592 -5.78 6.62 11.01
N ARG A 593 -6.46 5.70 10.32
CA ARG A 593 -6.12 5.31 8.94
C ARG A 593 -6.31 6.48 7.98
N SER A 594 -7.33 7.31 8.19
CA SER A 594 -7.60 8.49 7.35
C SER A 594 -6.50 9.56 7.37
N ILE A 595 -5.69 9.62 8.44
CA ILE A 595 -4.49 10.48 8.51
C ILE A 595 -3.29 9.79 7.84
N ILE A 596 -3.12 8.48 8.07
CA ILE A 596 -1.93 7.74 7.63
C ILE A 596 -1.90 7.59 6.11
N ASP A 597 -3.03 7.22 5.50
CA ASP A 597 -3.16 7.11 4.05
C ASP A 597 -4.55 7.63 3.62
N PRO A 598 -4.62 8.86 3.06
CA PRO A 598 -5.87 9.45 2.58
C PRO A 598 -6.54 8.70 1.42
N LEU A 599 -5.83 7.74 0.80
CA LEU A 599 -6.36 6.87 -0.26
C LEU A 599 -6.88 5.53 0.25
N ASP A 600 -6.69 5.22 1.55
CA ASP A 600 -7.20 3.99 2.17
C ASP A 600 -8.74 4.01 2.24
N ASP A 601 -9.39 2.99 1.66
CA ASP A 601 -10.85 2.89 1.67
C ASP A 601 -11.37 2.37 3.02
N THR A 602 -11.48 3.32 3.95
CA THR A 602 -11.98 3.12 5.31
C THR A 602 -13.51 3.16 5.41
N SER A 603 -14.23 3.25 4.27
CA SER A 603 -15.70 3.35 4.23
C SER A 603 -16.40 2.21 4.97
N HIS A 604 -15.79 1.03 4.97
CA HIS A 604 -16.30 -0.16 5.65
C HIS A 604 -16.29 0.01 7.19
N LEU A 605 -15.27 0.67 7.77
CA LEU A 605 -15.16 0.93 9.21
C LEU A 605 -16.25 1.88 9.68
N VAL A 606 -16.49 2.97 8.94
CA VAL A 606 -17.58 3.91 9.23
C VAL A 606 -18.93 3.21 9.12
N THR A 607 -19.10 2.35 8.12
CA THR A 607 -20.34 1.58 7.93
C THR A 607 -20.58 0.63 9.10
N LEU A 608 -19.55 -0.06 9.58
CA LEU A 608 -19.64 -0.92 10.76
C LEU A 608 -19.96 -0.11 12.02
N ALA A 609 -19.34 1.05 12.19
CA ALA A 609 -19.66 1.96 13.29
C ALA A 609 -21.14 2.40 13.25
N GLU A 610 -21.66 2.78 12.08
CA GLU A 610 -23.06 3.13 11.86
C GLU A 610 -24.03 1.98 12.19
N GLN A 611 -23.66 0.74 11.85
CA GLN A 611 -24.42 -0.45 12.24
C GLN A 611 -24.45 -0.62 13.75
N ARG A 612 -23.31 -0.48 14.43
CA ARG A 612 -23.21 -0.61 15.89
C ARG A 612 -23.99 0.47 16.63
N VAL A 613 -23.95 1.73 16.19
CA VAL A 613 -24.83 2.76 16.79
C VAL A 613 -26.31 2.56 16.45
N ALA A 614 -26.65 1.88 15.35
CA ALA A 614 -28.04 1.50 15.06
C ALA A 614 -28.56 0.39 15.98
N GLU A 615 -27.72 -0.58 16.34
CA GLU A 615 -28.03 -1.53 17.41
C GLU A 615 -28.13 -0.81 18.77
N LEU A 616 -27.22 0.13 19.04
CA LEU A 616 -27.21 0.94 20.26
C LEU A 616 -28.51 1.72 20.47
N ASP A 617 -29.05 2.32 19.41
CA ASP A 617 -30.32 3.05 19.48
C ASP A 617 -31.52 2.16 19.83
N GLN A 618 -31.51 0.90 19.40
CA GLN A 618 -32.53 -0.06 19.79
C GLN A 618 -32.49 -0.28 21.29
N TRP A 619 -31.31 -0.45 21.87
CA TRP A 619 -31.13 -0.53 23.32
C TRP A 619 -31.55 0.76 24.01
N THR A 620 -31.22 1.93 23.46
CA THR A 620 -31.65 3.24 23.99
C THR A 620 -33.17 3.33 24.13
N SER A 621 -33.92 2.81 23.15
CA SER A 621 -35.39 2.79 23.19
C SER A 621 -35.97 1.93 24.32
N THR A 622 -35.22 0.94 24.80
CA THR A 622 -35.62 0.06 25.92
C THR A 622 -35.34 0.67 27.30
N LEU A 623 -34.51 1.72 27.36
CA LEU A 623 -34.17 2.45 28.60
C LEU A 623 -35.33 3.38 29.02
N SER A 624 -36.40 2.81 29.56
CA SER A 624 -37.49 3.59 30.18
C SER A 624 -37.14 3.98 31.63
N PRO A 625 -37.41 5.23 32.07
CA PRO A 625 -37.26 5.62 33.46
C PRO A 625 -38.37 4.93 34.29
N GLY A 626 -38.05 3.78 34.89
CA GLY A 626 -38.92 3.10 35.84
C GLY A 626 -39.19 1.61 35.60
N SER A 627 -38.50 0.92 34.69
CA SER A 627 -38.60 -0.54 34.65
C SER A 627 -37.76 -1.16 35.76
N ALA A 628 -38.42 -1.59 36.84
CA ALA A 628 -37.83 -2.48 37.83
C ALA A 628 -37.16 -3.68 37.13
N ALA A 629 -35.98 -4.04 37.62
CA ALA A 629 -35.18 -5.18 37.19
C ALA A 629 -36.06 -6.39 36.82
N ALA A 630 -36.08 -6.72 35.53
CA ALA A 630 -36.46 -8.07 35.13
C ALA A 630 -35.34 -9.01 35.60
N SER A 631 -35.75 -10.05 36.33
CA SER A 631 -34.90 -11.08 36.93
C SER A 631 -33.86 -11.66 35.96
N PRO A 632 -32.72 -12.16 36.50
CA PRO A 632 -31.61 -12.64 35.70
C PRO A 632 -32.07 -13.83 34.85
N VAL A 633 -31.83 -13.75 33.55
CA VAL A 633 -31.76 -14.95 32.72
C VAL A 633 -30.64 -15.80 33.33
N ALA A 634 -30.98 -17.03 33.70
CA ALA A 634 -30.06 -17.98 34.29
C ALA A 634 -28.83 -18.13 33.39
N ALA A 635 -27.69 -17.62 33.86
CA ALA A 635 -26.39 -17.94 33.32
C ALA A 635 -26.11 -19.40 33.70
N THR A 636 -26.27 -20.32 32.75
CA THR A 636 -25.64 -21.64 32.83
C THR A 636 -24.14 -21.43 32.81
N ALA A 637 -23.49 -21.86 33.90
CA ALA A 637 -22.05 -21.85 34.08
C ALA A 637 -21.31 -22.57 32.93
N ALA A 638 -20.42 -21.83 32.28
CA ALA A 638 -19.28 -22.34 31.53
C ALA A 638 -18.06 -21.44 31.89
N PRO A 639 -16.84 -22.00 31.98
CA PRO A 639 -15.66 -21.24 32.42
C PRO A 639 -15.36 -20.08 31.46
N SER A 640 -15.37 -18.85 31.99
CA SER A 640 -15.26 -17.60 31.22
C SER A 640 -13.79 -17.23 30.96
N TYR A 641 -13.21 -17.88 29.97
CA TYR A 641 -12.12 -17.29 29.20
C TYR A 641 -12.69 -16.36 28.12
N VAL A 642 -11.90 -15.40 27.64
CA VAL A 642 -12.26 -14.65 26.42
C VAL A 642 -12.34 -15.68 25.29
N GLN A 643 -13.55 -15.91 24.80
CA GLN A 643 -13.78 -16.81 23.66
C GLN A 643 -13.96 -15.97 22.41
N ASP A 644 -13.47 -16.49 21.30
CA ASP A 644 -13.79 -15.94 20.01
C ASP A 644 -15.31 -16.01 19.79
N THR A 645 -15.84 -14.95 19.21
CA THR A 645 -17.19 -14.91 18.67
C THR A 645 -17.13 -15.11 17.17
N ASP A 646 -18.23 -15.55 16.56
CA ASP A 646 -18.27 -15.80 15.11
C ASP A 646 -17.87 -14.54 14.33
N ILE A 647 -16.72 -14.63 13.62
CA ILE A 647 -16.28 -13.58 12.70
C ILE A 647 -17.27 -13.53 11.53
N PRO A 648 -17.94 -12.39 11.27
CA PRO A 648 -18.88 -12.29 10.16
C PRO A 648 -18.22 -12.65 8.83
N ALA A 649 -18.91 -13.46 8.01
CA ALA A 649 -18.35 -14.00 6.77
C ALA A 649 -17.88 -12.92 5.78
N GLU A 650 -18.51 -11.74 5.82
CA GLU A 650 -18.17 -10.59 4.97
C GLU A 650 -16.87 -9.88 5.37
N PHE A 651 -16.42 -9.99 6.63
CA PHE A 651 -15.18 -9.38 7.11
C PHE A 651 -14.05 -10.38 7.28
N ARG A 652 -14.36 -11.68 7.26
CA ARG A 652 -13.40 -12.75 7.52
C ARG A 652 -12.24 -12.73 6.54
N GLU A 653 -12.50 -12.69 5.23
CA GLU A 653 -11.44 -12.76 4.21
C GLU A 653 -10.47 -11.56 4.32
N VAL A 654 -11.02 -10.35 4.45
CA VAL A 654 -10.26 -9.10 4.60
C VAL A 654 -9.46 -9.09 5.91
N PHE A 655 -10.06 -9.51 7.02
CA PHE A 655 -9.39 -9.57 8.31
C PHE A 655 -8.21 -10.55 8.30
N ILE A 656 -8.35 -11.70 7.65
CA ILE A 656 -7.27 -12.69 7.54
C ILE A 656 -6.13 -12.15 6.70
N GLU A 657 -6.43 -11.55 5.54
CA GLU A 657 -5.42 -10.96 4.65
C GLU A 657 -4.62 -9.86 5.37
N GLU A 658 -5.31 -8.90 6.00
CA GLU A 658 -4.69 -7.85 6.81
C GLU A 658 -3.85 -8.44 7.96
N SER A 659 -4.35 -9.48 8.62
CA SER A 659 -3.63 -10.12 9.71
C SER A 659 -2.38 -10.85 9.23
N GLU A 660 -2.43 -11.52 8.07
CA GLU A 660 -1.28 -12.19 7.44
C GLU A 660 -0.19 -11.17 7.04
N GLU A 661 -0.59 -9.99 6.55
CA GLU A 661 0.34 -8.88 6.27
C GLU A 661 1.03 -8.36 7.54
N ILE A 662 0.24 -8.08 8.59
CA ILE A 662 0.77 -7.61 9.88
C ILE A 662 1.71 -8.66 10.49
N VAL A 663 1.37 -9.95 10.43
CA VAL A 663 2.23 -11.03 10.91
C VAL A 663 3.56 -11.07 10.15
N THR A 664 3.51 -10.94 8.82
CA THR A 664 4.72 -10.92 7.98
C THR A 664 5.64 -9.76 8.36
N GLU A 665 5.07 -8.58 8.61
CA GLU A 665 5.84 -7.41 9.01
C GLU A 665 6.41 -7.56 10.43
N LEU A 666 5.63 -8.10 11.38
CA LEU A 666 6.12 -8.42 12.73
C LEU A 666 7.29 -9.41 12.71
N GLN A 667 7.24 -10.45 11.86
CA GLN A 667 8.34 -11.41 11.66
C GLN A 667 9.60 -10.74 11.11
N ARG A 668 9.44 -9.77 10.20
CA ARG A 668 10.55 -8.96 9.68
C ARG A 668 11.14 -8.08 10.77
N LEU A 669 10.30 -7.34 11.49
CA LEU A 669 10.71 -6.40 12.54
C LEU A 669 11.45 -7.12 13.67
N ILE A 670 10.97 -8.27 14.14
CA ILE A 670 11.63 -9.00 15.24
C ILE A 670 12.99 -9.52 14.82
N SER A 671 13.13 -9.98 13.57
CA SER A 671 14.41 -10.43 13.02
C SER A 671 15.44 -9.29 12.98
N VAL A 672 15.03 -8.08 12.57
CA VAL A 672 15.91 -6.89 12.56
C VAL A 672 16.26 -6.44 13.97
N TRP A 673 15.29 -6.42 14.89
CA TRP A 673 15.53 -5.99 16.26
C TRP A 673 16.46 -6.94 17.03
N ARG A 674 16.45 -8.24 16.73
CA ARG A 674 17.43 -9.21 17.29
C ARG A 674 18.87 -8.88 16.91
N GLU A 675 19.10 -8.38 15.70
CA GLU A 675 20.43 -8.00 15.24
C GLU A 675 20.89 -6.67 15.86
N GLU A 676 19.94 -5.74 16.11
CA GLU A 676 20.20 -4.42 16.69
C GLU A 676 19.17 -4.02 17.79
N PRO A 677 19.26 -4.58 19.02
CA PRO A 677 18.24 -4.37 20.07
C PRO A 677 18.12 -2.94 20.60
N ALA A 678 19.12 -2.09 20.33
CA ALA A 678 19.17 -0.70 20.77
C ALA A 678 18.28 0.25 19.93
N VAL A 679 17.68 -0.22 18.84
CA VAL A 679 16.84 0.59 17.94
C VAL A 679 15.38 0.54 18.40
N ASN A 680 15.00 1.48 19.26
CA ASN A 680 13.63 1.61 19.78
C ASN A 680 12.54 1.83 18.71
N ASP A 681 12.91 2.27 17.50
CA ASP A 681 11.94 2.50 16.43
C ASP A 681 11.29 1.19 15.94
N ASN A 682 12.01 0.06 15.95
CA ASN A 682 11.43 -1.25 15.62
C ASN A 682 10.41 -1.70 16.68
N LEU A 683 10.70 -1.45 17.97
CA LEU A 683 9.77 -1.75 19.06
C LEU A 683 8.50 -0.88 18.99
N ARG A 684 8.64 0.40 18.62
CA ARG A 684 7.49 1.29 18.37
C ARG A 684 6.60 0.78 17.24
N GLU A 685 7.21 0.27 16.17
CA GLU A 685 6.46 -0.27 15.03
C GLU A 685 5.77 -1.60 15.37
N MET A 686 6.45 -2.52 16.07
CA MET A 686 5.80 -3.73 16.60
C MET A 686 4.63 -3.39 17.52
N ARG A 687 4.80 -2.39 18.40
CA ARG A 687 3.76 -1.92 19.32
C ARG A 687 2.53 -1.39 18.57
N ARG A 688 2.71 -0.74 17.42
CA ARG A 688 1.61 -0.32 16.54
C ARG A 688 0.87 -1.52 15.94
N HIS A 689 1.58 -2.52 15.43
CA HIS A 689 0.97 -3.73 14.90
C HIS A 689 0.15 -4.50 15.95
N PHE A 690 0.68 -4.64 17.18
CA PHE A 690 -0.05 -5.25 18.28
C PHE A 690 -1.26 -4.42 18.74
N HIS A 691 -1.18 -3.09 18.65
CA HIS A 691 -2.33 -2.20 18.86
C HIS A 691 -3.43 -2.43 17.81
N THR A 692 -3.06 -2.59 16.55
CA THR A 692 -4.00 -2.94 15.48
C THR A 692 -4.66 -4.29 15.73
N PHE A 693 -3.92 -5.31 16.18
CA PHE A 693 -4.51 -6.60 16.56
C PHE A 693 -5.47 -6.51 17.74
N LYS A 694 -5.14 -5.71 18.76
CA LYS A 694 -6.04 -5.42 19.87
C LYS A 694 -7.37 -4.82 19.38
N GLY A 695 -7.32 -3.84 18.47
CA GLY A 695 -8.50 -3.17 17.91
C GLY A 695 -9.30 -4.07 16.96
N ASN A 696 -8.64 -4.56 15.91
CA ASN A 696 -9.27 -5.38 14.86
C ASN A 696 -9.79 -6.70 15.41
N GLY A 697 -9.01 -7.39 16.26
CA GLY A 697 -9.40 -8.68 16.82
C GLY A 697 -10.71 -8.58 17.61
N ARG A 698 -10.84 -7.57 18.47
CA ARG A 698 -12.09 -7.33 19.24
C ARG A 698 -13.25 -6.92 18.33
N ALA A 699 -12.98 -6.09 17.33
CA ALA A 699 -14.00 -5.59 16.41
C ALA A 699 -14.67 -6.69 15.58
N VAL A 700 -13.90 -7.68 15.12
CA VAL A 700 -14.41 -8.75 14.26
C VAL A 700 -14.80 -10.02 15.02
N GLY A 701 -14.51 -10.08 16.32
CA GLY A 701 -14.81 -11.24 17.16
C GLY A 701 -13.68 -12.24 17.36
N ALA A 702 -12.48 -11.97 16.82
CA ALA A 702 -11.22 -12.66 17.14
C ALA A 702 -10.65 -12.16 18.48
N ASN A 703 -11.40 -12.41 19.55
CA ASN A 703 -11.11 -11.89 20.88
C ASN A 703 -9.82 -12.47 21.48
N VAL A 704 -9.46 -13.73 21.16
CA VAL A 704 -8.21 -14.37 21.60
C VAL A 704 -6.99 -13.65 21.00
N LEU A 705 -7.03 -13.36 19.69
CA LEU A 705 -6.01 -12.53 19.04
C LEU A 705 -5.98 -11.11 19.62
N GLY A 706 -7.15 -10.50 19.86
CA GLY A 706 -7.23 -9.17 20.46
C GLY A 706 -6.64 -9.09 21.86
N GLU A 707 -6.76 -10.17 22.65
CA GLU A 707 -6.19 -10.27 23.99
C GLU A 707 -4.66 -10.46 23.95
N LEU A 708 -4.15 -11.32 23.06
CA LEU A 708 -2.71 -11.47 22.82
C LEU A 708 -2.09 -10.15 22.30
N GLY A 709 -2.76 -9.48 21.37
CA GLY A 709 -2.33 -8.18 20.85
C GLY A 709 -2.25 -7.13 21.96
N TRP A 710 -3.24 -7.12 22.86
CA TRP A 710 -3.20 -6.24 24.03
C TRP A 710 -2.06 -6.56 25.00
N SER A 711 -1.83 -7.84 25.33
CA SER A 711 -0.77 -8.23 26.27
C SER A 711 0.62 -7.91 25.75
N ALA A 712 0.86 -8.13 24.45
CA ALA A 712 2.12 -7.79 23.81
C ALA A 712 2.33 -6.27 23.69
N GLN A 713 1.26 -5.51 23.42
CA GLN A 713 1.30 -4.06 23.41
C GLN A 713 1.69 -3.49 24.79
N ASP A 714 1.07 -3.98 25.89
CA ASP A 714 1.37 -3.53 27.25
C ASP A 714 2.84 -3.81 27.64
N LEU A 715 3.35 -4.98 27.27
CA LEU A 715 4.75 -5.35 27.48
C LEU A 715 5.70 -4.38 26.76
N LEU A 716 5.42 -4.06 25.49
CA LEU A 716 6.23 -3.13 24.69
C LEU A 716 6.13 -1.68 25.19
N ASP A 717 4.96 -1.26 25.68
CA ASP A 717 4.76 0.06 26.29
C ASP A 717 5.74 0.27 27.46
N ARG A 718 5.87 -0.72 28.35
CA ARG A 718 6.79 -0.66 29.51
C ARG A 718 8.26 -0.62 29.11
N VAL A 719 8.64 -1.31 28.03
CA VAL A 719 10.01 -1.29 27.51
C VAL A 719 10.32 0.09 26.91
N LEU A 720 9.39 0.66 26.15
CA LEU A 720 9.54 1.97 25.52
C LEU A 720 9.54 3.14 26.52
N GLU A 721 8.86 2.97 27.66
CA GLU A 721 8.85 3.92 28.78
C GLU A 721 10.08 3.78 29.70
N GLY A 722 10.94 2.78 29.45
CA GLY A 722 12.15 2.51 30.22
C GLY A 722 11.87 1.84 31.57
N GLU A 723 10.70 1.24 31.74
CA GLU A 723 10.35 0.46 32.93
C GLU A 723 10.91 -0.96 32.91
N LEU A 724 11.16 -1.50 31.71
CA LEU A 724 11.76 -2.82 31.46
C LEU A 724 12.96 -2.70 30.53
N GLU A 725 14.05 -3.41 30.85
CA GLU A 725 15.23 -3.47 29.98
C GLU A 725 15.02 -4.50 28.87
N PRO A 726 15.41 -4.20 27.62
CA PRO A 726 15.32 -5.14 26.50
C PRO A 726 16.40 -6.22 26.60
N ASP A 727 16.18 -7.21 27.46
CA ASP A 727 17.07 -8.35 27.65
C ASP A 727 16.74 -9.53 26.72
N ALA A 728 17.61 -10.56 26.73
CA ALA A 728 17.43 -11.76 25.91
C ALA A 728 16.14 -12.54 26.21
N ARG A 729 15.52 -12.29 27.38
CA ARG A 729 14.30 -12.99 27.80
C ARG A 729 13.06 -12.32 27.22
N LEU A 730 13.02 -10.99 27.21
CA LEU A 730 12.04 -10.22 26.45
C LEU A 730 12.08 -10.58 24.96
N GLU A 731 13.29 -10.69 24.41
CA GLU A 731 13.49 -11.11 23.02
C GLU A 731 12.88 -12.49 22.75
N SER A 732 13.18 -13.47 23.62
CA SER A 732 12.59 -14.81 23.50
C SER A 732 11.07 -14.77 23.57
N LEU A 733 10.50 -14.03 24.52
CA LEU A 733 9.04 -13.95 24.69
C LEU A 733 8.34 -13.29 23.50
N LEU A 734 8.85 -12.16 23.00
CA LEU A 734 8.28 -11.50 21.81
C LEU A 734 8.39 -12.40 20.58
N SER A 735 9.46 -13.19 20.48
CA SER A 735 9.64 -14.13 19.40
C SER A 735 8.68 -15.31 19.47
N ASP A 736 8.43 -15.84 20.67
CA ASP A 736 7.45 -16.90 20.90
C ASP A 736 6.04 -16.40 20.55
N VAL A 737 5.69 -15.17 20.94
CA VAL A 737 4.42 -14.52 20.59
C VAL A 737 4.26 -14.38 19.08
N ILE A 738 5.26 -13.82 18.39
CA ILE A 738 5.18 -13.60 16.94
C ILE A 738 5.17 -14.93 16.17
N ALA A 739 5.85 -15.96 16.69
CA ALA A 739 5.83 -17.30 16.11
C ALA A 739 4.47 -18.00 16.24
N ALA A 740 3.67 -17.67 17.25
CA ALA A 740 2.33 -18.23 17.45
C ALA A 740 1.24 -17.54 16.61
N LEU A 741 1.47 -16.32 16.11
CA LEU A 741 0.48 -15.54 15.36
C LEU A 741 0.04 -16.20 14.03
N PRO A 742 0.92 -16.78 13.19
CA PRO A 742 0.48 -17.41 11.93
C PRO A 742 -0.56 -18.50 12.15
N ASP A 743 -0.34 -19.39 13.11
CA ASP A 743 -1.24 -20.51 13.40
C ASP A 743 -2.57 -20.00 13.99
N LEU A 744 -2.50 -18.99 14.87
CA LEU A 744 -3.69 -18.33 15.42
C LEU A 744 -4.51 -17.64 14.34
N VAL A 745 -3.88 -16.91 13.41
CA VAL A 745 -4.57 -16.25 12.29
C VAL A 745 -5.19 -17.28 11.36
N GLN A 746 -4.49 -18.37 11.03
CA GLN A 746 -5.06 -19.45 10.21
C GLN A 746 -6.27 -20.14 10.85
N SER A 747 -6.33 -20.22 12.19
CA SER A 747 -7.47 -20.79 12.91
C SER A 747 -8.80 -20.08 12.59
N TYR A 748 -8.74 -18.79 12.25
CA TYR A 748 -9.91 -18.00 11.86
C TYR A 748 -10.35 -18.22 10.41
N LYS A 749 -9.49 -18.82 9.57
CA LYS A 749 -9.78 -19.19 8.18
C LYS A 749 -10.45 -20.56 8.08
N ASP A 750 -9.96 -21.53 8.84
CA ASP A 750 -10.51 -22.88 8.93
C ASP A 750 -10.77 -23.23 10.40
N PRO A 751 -12.00 -23.04 10.93
CA PRO A 751 -12.34 -23.16 12.36
C PRO A 751 -12.40 -24.63 12.83
N GLY A 752 -11.37 -25.42 12.52
CA GLY A 752 -11.14 -26.74 13.09
C GLY A 752 -10.88 -26.69 14.60
N GLU A 753 -10.52 -27.82 15.20
CA GLU A 753 -10.08 -27.89 16.60
C GLU A 753 -8.69 -27.23 16.74
N PHE A 754 -8.64 -25.90 16.71
CA PHE A 754 -7.45 -25.15 17.13
C PHE A 754 -7.37 -25.13 18.65
N ASP A 755 -6.23 -25.56 19.20
CA ASP A 755 -5.96 -25.50 20.63
C ASP A 755 -5.35 -24.13 20.96
N ASP A 756 -6.13 -23.28 21.63
CA ASP A 756 -5.71 -21.94 22.03
C ASP A 756 -4.89 -21.93 23.34
N SER A 757 -4.56 -23.10 23.90
CA SER A 757 -3.78 -23.24 25.14
C SER A 757 -2.43 -22.52 25.08
N LEU A 758 -1.68 -22.67 23.98
CA LEU A 758 -0.38 -22.02 23.78
C LEU A 758 -0.52 -20.50 23.68
N THR A 759 -1.51 -20.02 22.90
CA THR A 759 -1.79 -18.60 22.77
C THR A 759 -2.09 -17.98 24.13
N ARG A 760 -2.91 -18.65 24.94
CA ARG A 760 -3.26 -18.22 26.29
C ARG A 760 -2.07 -18.26 27.24
N GLU A 761 -1.22 -19.28 27.14
CA GLU A 761 0.03 -19.35 27.90
C GLU A 761 0.92 -18.14 27.59
N LEU A 762 1.10 -17.80 26.32
CA LEU A 762 1.90 -16.66 25.87
C LEU A 762 1.29 -15.32 26.31
N THR A 763 -0.02 -15.16 26.19
CA THR A 763 -0.75 -14.00 26.72
C THR A 763 -0.48 -13.80 28.22
N ASN A 764 -0.56 -14.89 29.01
CA ASN A 764 -0.26 -14.85 30.44
C ASN A 764 1.21 -14.55 30.73
N ARG A 765 2.15 -15.12 29.95
CA ARG A 765 3.58 -14.82 30.07
C ARG A 765 3.88 -13.36 29.76
N CYS A 766 3.24 -12.75 28.77
CA CYS A 766 3.34 -11.31 28.49
C CYS A 766 2.88 -10.46 29.68
N PHE A 767 1.74 -10.78 30.29
CA PHE A 767 1.28 -10.06 31.48
C PHE A 767 2.23 -10.22 32.67
N ARG A 768 2.71 -11.43 32.96
CA ARG A 768 3.67 -11.67 34.05
C ARG A 768 5.00 -10.94 33.82
N ALA A 769 5.52 -10.96 32.59
CA ALA A 769 6.74 -10.26 32.23
C ALA A 769 6.59 -8.73 32.34
N ALA A 770 5.40 -8.21 32.04
CA ALA A 770 5.08 -6.81 32.24
C ALA A 770 5.08 -6.43 33.74
N GLU A 771 4.68 -7.34 34.64
CA GLU A 771 4.48 -7.08 36.07
C GLU A 771 5.74 -7.11 36.96
N SER A 772 6.83 -7.82 36.63
CA SER A 772 7.93 -8.08 37.59
C SER A 772 9.35 -7.90 37.03
N ILE A 773 10.19 -7.17 37.79
CA ILE A 773 11.67 -7.12 37.61
C ILE A 773 12.32 -8.49 37.93
N GLU A 774 11.63 -9.41 38.63
CA GLU A 774 12.16 -10.71 39.08
C GLU A 774 11.40 -11.96 38.54
N GLY A 775 10.31 -11.79 37.77
CA GLY A 775 9.40 -12.87 37.34
C GLY A 775 9.90 -13.83 36.24
N LEU A 776 11.18 -13.78 35.92
CA LEU A 776 11.79 -14.53 34.82
C LEU A 776 12.61 -15.76 35.30
N ALA A 777 12.34 -16.24 36.52
CA ALA A 777 13.15 -17.26 37.18
C ALA A 777 12.55 -18.69 37.18
N GLU A 778 11.30 -18.90 36.74
CA GLU A 778 10.62 -20.20 36.99
C GLU A 778 10.44 -21.15 35.79
N ASP A 779 10.79 -20.79 34.54
CA ASP A 779 10.62 -21.71 33.40
C ASP A 779 11.95 -22.07 32.72
N LEU A 780 12.64 -23.05 33.32
CA LEU A 780 13.50 -23.98 32.60
C LEU A 780 12.95 -25.39 32.88
N PRO A 781 12.78 -26.26 31.87
CA PRO A 781 12.54 -27.67 32.15
C PRO A 781 13.77 -28.24 32.86
N ASP A 782 13.54 -28.91 34.01
CA ASP A 782 14.53 -29.72 34.71
C ASP A 782 15.18 -30.70 33.73
N SER A 783 16.38 -30.35 33.25
CA SER A 783 17.25 -31.29 32.56
C SER A 783 18.17 -31.91 33.59
N ASP A 784 17.75 -33.02 34.20
CA ASP A 784 18.64 -34.06 34.75
C ASP A 784 17.80 -35.20 35.35
N GLU A 785 17.51 -36.24 34.56
CA GLU A 785 17.50 -37.64 35.01
C GLU A 785 17.54 -38.56 33.77
N ASP A 786 18.36 -39.61 33.86
CA ASP A 786 18.58 -40.71 32.90
C ASP A 786 19.51 -40.48 31.69
N MET A 787 20.83 -40.56 31.93
CA MET A 787 21.65 -41.59 31.28
C MET A 787 23.03 -41.71 31.94
N ASP A 788 23.20 -42.73 32.79
CA ASP A 788 24.50 -43.19 33.26
C ASP A 788 24.86 -44.55 32.63
N SER A 789 26.15 -44.71 32.31
CA SER A 789 26.88 -45.84 31.68
C SER A 789 26.77 -45.97 30.14
N GLU A 790 27.83 -45.79 29.35
CA GLU A 790 29.07 -46.57 29.37
C GLU A 790 30.27 -45.83 28.72
N ALA A 791 31.30 -45.64 29.54
CA ALA A 791 32.73 -45.84 29.31
C ALA A 791 33.43 -45.32 28.03
N GLY A 792 34.41 -44.43 28.26
CA GLY A 792 35.65 -44.45 27.48
C GLY A 792 36.54 -43.21 27.56
N SER A 793 37.25 -43.04 28.68
CA SER A 793 38.53 -42.30 28.88
C SER A 793 39.20 -41.69 27.64
N THR A 794 39.70 -40.46 27.67
CA THR A 794 41.01 -40.16 28.30
C THR A 794 41.33 -38.65 28.26
N THR A 795 41.62 -38.08 29.44
CA THR A 795 42.76 -37.19 29.80
C THR A 795 43.20 -36.06 28.86
N ALA A 796 43.61 -34.87 29.29
CA ALA A 796 43.73 -34.20 30.59
C ALA A 796 44.29 -32.78 30.32
N SER A 797 44.00 -31.85 31.23
CA SER A 797 44.83 -30.70 31.68
C SER A 797 45.40 -29.73 30.63
N GLY A 798 45.30 -28.41 30.75
CA GLY A 798 44.94 -27.54 31.88
C GLY A 798 45.67 -26.20 31.72
N SER A 799 45.27 -25.24 32.55
CA SER A 799 46.05 -24.06 32.98
C SER A 799 46.37 -22.96 31.96
N ALA A 800 45.65 -21.85 32.12
CA ALA A 800 46.17 -20.50 32.38
C ALA A 800 47.59 -20.15 31.89
N ALA A 801 47.70 -19.06 31.11
CA ALA A 801 48.29 -17.80 31.57
C ALA A 801 48.47 -16.81 30.41
N SER A 802 48.11 -15.58 30.71
CA SER A 802 48.39 -14.34 30.00
C SER A 802 49.87 -14.16 29.68
N GLN A 803 50.22 -13.68 28.48
CA GLN A 803 51.04 -12.47 28.23
C GLN A 803 51.39 -12.26 26.73
N PRO A 804 51.84 -11.04 26.34
CA PRO A 804 51.47 -10.38 25.08
C PRO A 804 52.62 -10.29 24.06
N PHE A 805 52.51 -9.31 23.14
CA PHE A 805 53.35 -8.94 21.97
C PHE A 805 52.90 -9.63 20.67
N GLY A 806 52.60 -8.93 19.57
CA GLY A 806 53.08 -7.62 19.12
C GLY A 806 53.88 -7.84 17.83
N HIS A 807 53.37 -7.30 16.73
CA HIS A 807 53.97 -7.17 15.40
C HIS A 807 54.30 -8.46 14.61
N HIS A 808 53.51 -8.73 13.57
CA HIS A 808 53.80 -8.21 12.22
C HIS A 808 52.56 -8.15 11.34
#